data_AF-A0A2D9XZ53-F1
#
_entry.id   AF-A0A2D9XZ53-F1
#
_cell.length_a   1.000
_cell.length_b   1.000
_cell.length_c   1.000
_cell.angle_alpha   90.00
_cell.angle_beta   90.00
_cell.angle_gamma   90.00
#
_symmetry.space_group_name_H-M   'P 1'
#
loop_
_entity.id
_entity.type
_entity.pdbx_description
1 polymer ?
#
loop_
_entity_poly.entity_id
_entity_poly.type
_entity_poly.pdbx_seq_one_letter_code
_entity_poly.pdbx_strand_id
1 'polypeptide(L)'
;MKNNYILFVICLLFCCTMFSQSNFENHWNLLLQNDRKEALDAFSSTENHQNDIVSLLSKKLIQVENGIFQVEDNFVDQLSSYPDYEYYLYAFWNSPFLFNDYLESGFNKTYSKRAKELFEKPIKNTTVQEALRYLNGIVARGVNDWDSYYNLQQSIAAVNTWQFCGVFENLNQSGLDIVYPPENEPVSQNGFDTNGNGIVNWYTPENTDLEAYQFFSNHSEYGYGVNYAQTFIESPAYQRVTLRLGNSGKFKLWLNDVEIYTHNTDVTTDMDAYAIEVNLPKGYNRLLIKNAESNSESYFILRITDPQGKTIQNLKYSSDYIAYNRSTINDLKPKELEHSIEKFFKQKVAENPQDFFHTYSLILTYLRNSKYEEAKELLLPIQKVYPKSSLIRHLLILCYQLEGDYTTSQELRKNMELDDKDYYLAILYVFQDQSRLSRMDIQELEDFLKRLADATDQYILKESANILLSLRKSDRENAKKELKSIIKRAKEDEWVKMLTTYATLYVIVLNDKDKEKELLTYINDNYLSYANLLKLVQYYNKSGEEKKGITLLKDFQEHLPGDNYVLIDLINQLQRDNQYKESLKYIEDALQNYPYSSMLYRLKGEALLHLNDKDGALYNYKKALEFNSNNRSLRQKISDLTNQKDVIESYTTKDVYAYIRLNRNKDIPNNYGFNILLDEAVTLLYPESGGKSKYTFLYEITADSGVENFKEYDLGLTAGYNILKSEIVKPDGSLTPAEKSGSNFVFNSLSVGDVIYISYESYFGGSGRFYKDFVDYYQFDSFHPCLKTSYTLIAPDKKKINYKVTNGELKFEQKTEKDQKIFTWSLDNLNTLSQQEYFMPQDVDIARYLHISTIESWNDIAFWYSDLVRSQIRFNSQVEEAYNSIFPKGISSLSKDEIAKRIYYYIMDNFNYSYVSFRQSGFIPQKPSKTISSKLGDCKDFSTLFVTLAHKAGLDANLVLILTSDNGQKSLVLPSQNFNHCIVKVQLDKGEQFLELTDKNLPFKSLPVSLENATALEIPFMTTNNNITYELFQLNKVDKIPSIYKNNINLVIDSDQQKMDVSSSFEGAITSYYKGIFSEPSYDVIKKTIFENFSNNLGSQIKIDTIYNINKDIKKANLRFSTSITSNEKINKIGSTKIIQIPNISSAYSTHIINEEERKYPIVYNSYENVDHYITEYDIYIGKSEKFTEIPKNQFLKFKKHQYKIDYKLVNNNHLKVVIDAVTDKENILPTEYPEFKSYVSAVLEAKEAFIGFE
;
A
#
# COMPACT_ATOMS: atom_id res chain seq x y z
N MET A 1 -58.76 -19.53 42.46
CA MET A 1 -58.51 -20.08 43.81
C MET A 1 -57.10 -20.65 43.82
N LYS A 2 -56.24 -20.10 44.71
CA LYS A 2 -55.13 -20.72 45.48
C LYS A 2 -54.20 -21.72 44.77
N ASN A 3 -52.88 -21.73 44.88
CA ASN A 3 -51.90 -20.96 45.64
C ASN A 3 -50.50 -21.44 45.19
N ASN A 4 -49.61 -20.48 44.98
CA ASN A 4 -48.18 -20.39 45.30
C ASN A 4 -47.30 -21.62 45.62
N TYR A 5 -46.03 -21.45 45.21
CA TYR A 5 -44.77 -22.12 45.58
C TYR A 5 -44.22 -23.12 44.55
N ILE A 6 -43.60 -22.59 43.48
CA ILE A 6 -42.28 -22.93 42.91
C ILE A 6 -42.04 -21.90 41.78
N LEU A 7 -41.83 -20.64 42.17
CA LEU A 7 -41.53 -19.56 41.22
C LEU A 7 -40.63 -18.53 41.92
N PHE A 8 -39.43 -18.98 42.34
CA PHE A 8 -38.36 -18.07 42.80
C PHE A 8 -36.93 -18.63 42.66
N VAL A 9 -36.69 -19.72 41.92
CA VAL A 9 -35.34 -20.33 41.79
C VAL A 9 -34.89 -20.58 40.33
N ILE A 10 -35.71 -20.31 39.30
CA ILE A 10 -35.36 -20.65 37.90
C ILE A 10 -35.38 -19.42 36.95
N CYS A 11 -35.33 -18.19 37.49
CA CYS A 11 -35.21 -16.95 36.70
C CYS A 11 -33.95 -16.12 37.04
N LEU A 12 -32.87 -16.79 37.48
CA LEU A 12 -31.55 -16.17 37.73
C LEU A 12 -30.40 -16.92 37.02
N LEU A 13 -30.69 -17.66 35.94
CA LEU A 13 -29.69 -18.48 35.22
C LEU A 13 -29.41 -18.06 33.76
N PHE A 14 -29.90 -16.90 33.32
CA PHE A 14 -29.47 -16.31 32.05
C PHE A 14 -29.26 -14.81 32.24
N CYS A 15 -28.11 -14.31 31.77
CA CYS A 15 -27.54 -12.97 31.98
C CYS A 15 -26.76 -12.76 33.28
N CYS A 16 -25.68 -13.52 33.44
CA CYS A 16 -24.39 -13.05 33.95
C CYS A 16 -23.33 -13.98 33.35
N THR A 17 -22.72 -13.62 32.21
CA THR A 17 -21.35 -14.06 31.97
C THR A 17 -20.52 -13.34 33.01
N MET A 18 -20.43 -13.89 34.22
CA MET A 18 -19.29 -13.59 35.07
C MET A 18 -18.08 -13.98 34.24
N PHE A 19 -17.32 -12.98 33.79
CA PHE A 19 -15.89 -13.19 33.56
C PHE A 19 -15.39 -13.77 34.88
N SER A 20 -15.18 -15.09 34.93
CA SER A 20 -14.37 -15.67 35.99
C SER A 20 -13.08 -14.87 35.94
N GLN A 21 -12.77 -14.10 36.99
CA GLN A 21 -11.42 -13.62 37.18
C GLN A 21 -10.53 -14.86 37.06
N SER A 22 -9.68 -14.89 36.04
CA SER A 22 -8.67 -15.93 35.89
C SER A 22 -7.68 -15.72 37.04
N ASN A 23 -7.95 -16.35 38.19
CA ASN A 23 -7.03 -16.33 39.30
C ASN A 23 -5.89 -17.31 38.97
N PHE A 24 -4.92 -16.84 38.18
CA PHE A 24 -3.64 -17.52 38.03
C PHE A 24 -2.98 -17.68 39.40
N GLU A 25 -1.94 -18.53 39.50
CA GLU A 25 -1.16 -18.61 40.73
C GLU A 25 -0.63 -17.23 41.15
N ASN A 26 -0.48 -17.02 42.46
CA ASN A 26 -0.25 -15.69 43.04
C ASN A 26 0.93 -14.93 42.39
N HIS A 27 2.05 -15.61 42.13
CA HIS A 27 3.23 -15.00 41.52
C HIS A 27 2.99 -14.58 40.06
N TRP A 28 2.18 -15.32 39.29
CA TRP A 28 1.81 -14.90 37.93
C TRP A 28 0.89 -13.69 37.92
N ASN A 29 -0.06 -13.60 38.85
CA ASN A 29 -0.89 -12.40 38.99
C ASN A 29 -0.07 -11.16 39.29
N LEU A 30 0.88 -11.27 40.23
CA LEU A 30 1.81 -10.19 40.57
C LEU A 30 2.65 -9.78 39.35
N LEU A 31 3.20 -10.76 38.62
CA LEU A 31 3.98 -10.49 37.40
C LEU A 31 3.14 -9.78 36.32
N LEU A 32 1.90 -10.24 36.08
CA LEU A 32 0.99 -9.64 35.10
C LEU A 32 0.51 -8.24 35.52
N GLN A 33 0.55 -7.91 36.80
CA GLN A 33 0.30 -6.57 37.34
C GLN A 33 1.54 -5.66 37.32
N ASN A 34 2.68 -6.17 36.80
CA ASN A 34 4.00 -5.55 36.79
C ASN A 34 4.69 -5.48 38.18
N ASP A 35 4.18 -6.16 39.20
CA ASP A 35 4.77 -6.27 40.55
C ASP A 35 5.84 -7.37 40.59
N ARG A 36 6.91 -7.17 39.80
CA ARG A 36 7.90 -8.22 39.49
C ARG A 36 8.72 -8.69 40.69
N LYS A 37 9.06 -7.76 41.59
CA LYS A 37 9.84 -8.07 42.78
C LYS A 37 9.02 -8.93 43.74
N GLU A 38 7.78 -8.53 43.97
CA GLU A 38 6.80 -9.25 44.75
C GLU A 38 6.48 -10.61 44.13
N ALA A 39 6.42 -10.71 42.79
CA ALA A 39 6.29 -11.98 42.08
C ALA A 39 7.48 -12.92 42.36
N LEU A 40 8.71 -12.39 42.32
CA LEU A 40 9.93 -13.16 42.63
C LEU A 40 9.98 -13.59 44.10
N ASP A 41 9.58 -12.71 45.02
CA ASP A 41 9.52 -12.99 46.46
C ASP A 41 8.42 -14.02 46.77
N ALA A 42 7.24 -13.90 46.15
CA ALA A 42 6.14 -14.85 46.27
C ALA A 42 6.52 -16.24 45.74
N PHE A 43 7.24 -16.29 44.61
CA PHE A 43 7.80 -17.54 44.10
C PHE A 43 8.87 -18.10 45.05
N SER A 44 9.77 -17.26 45.57
CA SER A 44 10.86 -17.73 46.44
C SER A 44 10.40 -18.18 47.84
N SER A 45 9.24 -17.72 48.31
CA SER A 45 8.71 -17.99 49.66
C SER A 45 7.75 -19.18 49.76
N THR A 46 7.35 -19.78 48.64
CA THR A 46 6.46 -20.94 48.65
C THR A 46 7.26 -22.20 48.97
N GLU A 47 7.10 -22.74 50.20
CA GLU A 47 7.80 -23.96 50.69
C GLU A 47 7.54 -25.23 49.84
N ASN A 48 6.62 -25.18 48.87
CA ASN A 48 6.09 -26.31 48.12
C ASN A 48 6.47 -26.34 46.62
N HIS A 49 7.44 -25.56 46.17
CA HIS A 49 7.93 -25.71 44.79
C HIS A 49 8.57 -27.09 44.62
N GLN A 50 7.86 -27.96 43.90
CA GLN A 50 8.34 -29.29 43.54
C GLN A 50 9.65 -29.12 42.75
N ASN A 51 10.62 -30.01 42.96
CA ASN A 51 11.83 -30.05 42.14
C ASN A 51 11.45 -30.59 40.75
N ASP A 52 10.77 -29.77 39.96
CA ASP A 52 10.23 -30.05 38.65
C ASP A 52 10.63 -28.97 37.62
N ILE A 53 10.38 -29.27 36.33
CA ILE A 53 10.77 -28.40 35.22
C ILE A 53 9.98 -27.09 35.18
N VAL A 54 8.72 -27.10 35.59
CA VAL A 54 7.85 -25.92 35.61
C VAL A 54 8.39 -24.90 36.60
N SER A 55 8.75 -25.35 37.81
CA SER A 55 9.32 -24.49 38.85
C SER A 55 10.69 -23.95 38.45
N LEU A 56 11.54 -24.80 37.83
CA LEU A 56 12.86 -24.37 37.34
C LEU A 56 12.74 -23.22 36.30
N LEU A 57 11.88 -23.39 35.29
CA LEU A 57 11.73 -22.43 34.20
C LEU A 57 10.93 -21.20 34.61
N SER A 58 9.92 -21.35 35.48
CA SER A 58 9.16 -20.21 36.03
C SER A 58 10.07 -19.28 36.81
N LYS A 59 10.96 -19.83 37.65
CA LYS A 59 11.98 -19.04 38.36
C LYS A 59 12.84 -18.23 37.38
N LYS A 60 13.31 -18.85 36.30
CA LYS A 60 14.13 -18.17 35.29
C LYS A 60 13.39 -17.09 34.52
N LEU A 61 12.13 -17.33 34.17
CA LEU A 61 11.30 -16.32 33.53
C LEU A 61 11.09 -15.11 34.44
N ILE A 62 10.72 -15.32 35.71
CA ILE A 62 10.50 -14.22 36.66
C ILE A 62 11.81 -13.46 36.94
N GLN A 63 12.95 -14.16 37.00
CA GLN A 63 14.27 -13.52 37.11
C GLN A 63 14.58 -12.62 35.91
N VAL A 64 14.38 -13.11 34.68
CA VAL A 64 14.58 -12.30 33.46
C VAL A 64 13.67 -11.08 33.46
N GLU A 65 12.42 -11.22 33.85
CA GLU A 65 11.49 -10.09 33.97
C GLU A 65 11.96 -9.06 35.02
N ASN A 66 12.66 -9.48 36.07
CA ASN A 66 13.32 -8.59 37.03
C ASN A 66 14.67 -8.02 36.54
N GLY A 67 15.02 -8.24 35.27
CA GLY A 67 16.30 -7.80 34.70
C GLY A 67 17.51 -8.62 35.18
N ILE A 68 17.28 -9.82 35.74
CA ILE A 68 18.32 -10.75 36.24
C ILE A 68 18.54 -11.84 35.19
N PHE A 69 19.70 -11.82 34.53
CA PHE A 69 20.03 -12.71 33.40
C PHE A 69 21.06 -13.78 33.75
N GLN A 70 21.62 -13.75 34.96
CA GLN A 70 22.55 -14.79 35.42
C GLN A 70 21.90 -16.17 35.49
N VAL A 71 22.65 -17.18 35.06
CA VAL A 71 22.24 -18.59 35.05
C VAL A 71 23.32 -19.42 35.71
N GLU A 72 22.92 -20.39 36.51
CA GLU A 72 23.81 -21.30 37.21
C GLU A 72 24.54 -22.23 36.23
N ASP A 73 25.80 -22.56 36.51
CA ASP A 73 26.65 -23.36 35.61
C ASP A 73 26.08 -24.77 35.32
N ASN A 74 25.32 -25.34 36.26
CA ASN A 74 24.71 -26.67 36.12
C ASN A 74 23.29 -26.64 35.54
N PHE A 75 22.81 -25.51 35.02
CA PHE A 75 21.43 -25.36 34.53
C PHE A 75 21.08 -26.35 33.41
N VAL A 76 21.99 -26.60 32.46
CA VAL A 76 21.76 -27.56 31.36
C VAL A 76 21.58 -28.98 31.88
N ASP A 77 22.38 -29.39 32.87
CA ASP A 77 22.26 -30.71 33.51
C ASP A 77 20.94 -30.82 34.30
N GLN A 78 20.54 -29.76 35.00
CA GLN A 78 19.25 -29.72 35.70
C GLN A 78 18.08 -29.82 34.70
N LEU A 79 18.06 -29.01 33.65
CA LEU A 79 17.01 -28.99 32.64
C LEU A 79 16.87 -30.35 31.95
N SER A 80 17.98 -30.93 31.50
CA SER A 80 18.00 -32.21 30.77
C SER A 80 17.72 -33.44 31.65
N SER A 81 17.69 -33.28 32.98
CA SER A 81 17.34 -34.36 33.91
C SER A 81 15.83 -34.63 33.99
N TYR A 82 15.00 -33.68 33.55
CA TYR A 82 13.55 -33.80 33.62
C TYR A 82 12.96 -34.53 32.40
N PRO A 83 11.85 -35.28 32.57
CA PRO A 83 11.11 -35.83 31.44
C PRO A 83 10.58 -34.69 30.55
N ASP A 84 10.45 -34.97 29.25
CA ASP A 84 9.86 -34.05 28.27
C ASP A 84 10.58 -32.68 28.14
N TYR A 85 11.80 -32.54 28.66
CA TYR A 85 12.55 -31.28 28.63
C TYR A 85 12.75 -30.72 27.22
N GLU A 86 12.78 -31.59 26.20
CA GLU A 86 12.91 -31.23 24.79
C GLU A 86 11.77 -30.31 24.29
N TYR A 87 10.54 -30.47 24.80
CA TYR A 87 9.41 -29.62 24.45
C TYR A 87 9.58 -28.21 25.02
N TYR A 88 10.03 -28.11 26.27
CA TYR A 88 10.31 -26.83 26.92
C TYR A 88 11.56 -26.15 26.36
N LEU A 89 12.59 -26.93 26.00
CA LEU A 89 13.75 -26.43 25.26
C LEU A 89 13.32 -25.80 23.94
N TYR A 90 12.37 -26.41 23.23
CA TYR A 90 11.85 -25.86 21.99
C TYR A 90 11.10 -24.53 22.21
N ALA A 91 10.22 -24.47 23.21
CA ALA A 91 9.44 -23.27 23.51
C ALA A 91 10.32 -22.09 23.96
N PHE A 92 11.29 -22.34 24.84
CA PHE A 92 12.14 -21.29 25.41
C PHE A 92 13.43 -21.04 24.62
N TRP A 93 13.55 -21.54 23.40
CA TRP A 93 14.77 -21.53 22.58
C TRP A 93 15.50 -20.18 22.56
N ASN A 94 14.76 -19.10 22.27
CA ASN A 94 15.29 -17.73 22.18
C ASN A 94 15.35 -17.00 23.53
N SER A 95 15.13 -17.69 24.64
CA SER A 95 15.20 -17.08 25.98
C SER A 95 16.66 -16.81 26.37
N PRO A 96 16.94 -15.72 27.12
CA PRO A 96 18.30 -15.38 27.54
C PRO A 96 19.00 -16.44 28.40
N PHE A 97 18.24 -17.29 29.09
CA PHE A 97 18.78 -18.40 29.88
C PHE A 97 19.07 -19.68 29.08
N LEU A 98 18.75 -19.70 27.78
CA LEU A 98 19.12 -20.75 26.83
C LEU A 98 20.11 -20.19 25.79
N PHE A 99 19.64 -19.92 24.56
CA PHE A 99 20.48 -19.49 23.44
C PHE A 99 20.41 -17.98 23.16
N ASN A 100 19.45 -17.28 23.77
CA ASN A 100 19.07 -15.91 23.40
C ASN A 100 18.63 -15.82 21.92
N ASP A 101 18.21 -14.63 21.47
CA ASP A 101 18.08 -14.38 20.03
C ASP A 101 19.48 -14.23 19.42
N TYR A 102 20.11 -15.35 19.08
CA TYR A 102 21.47 -15.41 18.55
C TYR A 102 21.59 -14.89 17.12
N LEU A 103 20.47 -14.79 16.38
CA LEU A 103 20.46 -14.21 15.04
C LEU A 103 20.68 -12.68 15.13
N GLU A 104 20.03 -12.03 16.10
CA GLU A 104 20.19 -10.59 16.33
C GLU A 104 21.43 -10.25 17.18
N SER A 105 21.59 -10.95 18.31
CA SER A 105 22.61 -10.63 19.32
C SER A 105 23.96 -11.31 19.11
N GLY A 106 24.03 -12.32 18.22
CA GLY A 106 25.18 -13.20 18.06
C GLY A 106 25.39 -14.15 19.23
N PHE A 107 26.35 -15.07 19.08
CA PHE A 107 26.77 -15.95 20.18
C PHE A 107 27.78 -15.28 21.11
N ASN A 108 27.77 -15.72 22.36
CA ASN A 108 28.87 -15.61 23.29
C ASN A 108 29.29 -17.02 23.73
N LYS A 109 30.40 -17.11 24.47
CA LYS A 109 30.95 -18.35 25.01
C LYS A 109 29.92 -19.19 25.77
N THR A 110 29.09 -18.55 26.58
CA THR A 110 28.09 -19.21 27.42
C THR A 110 27.01 -19.88 26.57
N TYR A 111 26.45 -19.18 25.57
CA TYR A 111 25.41 -19.73 24.71
C TYR A 111 25.96 -20.83 23.80
N SER A 112 27.17 -20.66 23.25
CA SER A 112 27.85 -21.70 22.47
C SER A 112 28.13 -22.96 23.29
N LYS A 113 28.54 -22.81 24.55
CA LYS A 113 28.75 -23.93 25.48
C LYS A 113 27.45 -24.69 25.73
N ARG A 114 26.35 -23.99 26.05
CA ARG A 114 25.04 -24.63 26.28
C ARG A 114 24.53 -25.37 25.04
N ALA A 115 24.70 -24.80 23.85
CA ALA A 115 24.30 -25.45 22.60
C ALA A 115 25.02 -26.79 22.39
N LYS A 116 26.33 -26.85 22.70
CA LYS A 116 27.13 -28.08 22.64
C LYS A 116 26.69 -29.09 23.72
N GLU A 117 26.57 -28.65 24.97
CA GLU A 117 26.16 -29.52 26.09
C GLU A 117 24.77 -30.14 25.88
N LEU A 118 23.80 -29.37 25.36
CA LEU A 118 22.45 -29.86 25.06
C LEU A 118 22.42 -30.84 23.88
N PHE A 119 23.31 -30.67 22.90
CA PHE A 119 23.41 -31.57 21.75
C PHE A 119 23.94 -32.96 22.12
N GLU A 120 24.71 -33.06 23.21
CA GLU A 120 25.18 -34.34 23.76
C GLU A 120 24.13 -35.06 24.61
N LYS A 121 23.00 -34.42 24.95
CA LYS A 121 21.92 -35.02 25.74
C LYS A 121 20.98 -35.88 24.88
N PRO A 122 20.32 -36.90 25.46
CA PRO A 122 19.41 -37.76 24.71
C PRO A 122 18.10 -37.02 24.36
N ILE A 123 17.83 -36.87 23.07
CA ILE A 123 16.63 -36.20 22.53
C ILE A 123 15.84 -37.18 21.68
N LYS A 124 14.53 -37.30 21.97
CA LYS A 124 13.61 -38.21 21.28
C LYS A 124 12.82 -37.49 20.19
N ASN A 125 12.50 -36.21 20.40
CA ASN A 125 11.79 -35.40 19.42
C ASN A 125 12.74 -35.04 18.27
N THR A 126 12.44 -35.57 17.08
CA THR A 126 13.29 -35.41 15.89
C THR A 126 13.45 -33.95 15.47
N THR A 127 12.42 -33.11 15.64
CA THR A 127 12.49 -31.68 15.30
C THR A 127 13.47 -30.96 16.22
N VAL A 128 13.44 -31.24 17.52
CA VAL A 128 14.40 -30.64 18.48
C VAL A 128 15.83 -31.12 18.22
N GLN A 129 15.99 -32.41 17.91
CA GLN A 129 17.30 -33.00 17.60
C GLN A 129 17.97 -32.31 16.39
N GLU A 130 17.20 -32.11 15.31
CA GLU A 130 17.71 -31.53 14.07
C GLU A 130 17.89 -30.02 14.17
N ALA A 131 17.03 -29.33 14.92
CA ALA A 131 17.22 -27.92 15.26
C ALA A 131 18.51 -27.69 16.05
N LEU A 132 18.85 -28.56 17.02
CA LEU A 132 20.12 -28.46 17.76
C LEU A 132 21.33 -28.81 16.90
N ARG A 133 21.19 -29.76 15.98
CA ARG A 133 22.24 -30.09 15.01
C ARG A 133 22.55 -28.89 14.13
N TYR A 134 21.51 -28.25 13.58
CA TYR A 134 21.64 -27.02 12.82
C TYR A 134 22.29 -25.91 13.64
N LEU A 135 21.79 -25.68 14.88
CA LEU A 135 22.35 -24.69 15.80
C LEU A 135 23.85 -24.91 16.06
N ASN A 136 24.27 -26.16 16.30
CA ASN A 136 25.69 -26.49 16.50
C ASN A 136 26.52 -26.28 15.24
N GLY A 137 25.93 -26.49 14.05
CA GLY A 137 26.53 -26.06 12.79
C GLY A 137 26.77 -24.55 12.79
N ILE A 138 25.76 -23.75 13.13
CA ILE A 138 25.89 -22.29 13.19
C ILE A 138 26.93 -21.84 14.23
N VAL A 139 27.01 -22.53 15.38
CA VAL A 139 28.06 -22.30 16.39
C VAL A 139 29.47 -22.60 15.83
N ALA A 140 29.64 -23.71 15.10
CA ALA A 140 30.91 -24.05 14.45
C ALA A 140 31.30 -23.01 13.39
N ARG A 141 30.35 -22.66 12.52
CA ARG A 141 30.51 -21.60 11.52
C ARG A 141 30.89 -20.26 12.15
N GLY A 142 30.27 -19.92 13.29
CA GLY A 142 30.53 -18.68 14.04
C GLY A 142 31.98 -18.50 14.49
N VAL A 143 32.74 -19.59 14.63
CA VAL A 143 34.17 -19.59 15.00
C VAL A 143 35.09 -20.04 13.86
N ASN A 144 34.63 -19.92 12.60
CA ASN A 144 35.34 -20.34 11.39
C ASN A 144 35.69 -21.84 11.30
N ASP A 145 34.99 -22.71 12.04
CA ASP A 145 35.12 -24.18 11.91
C ASP A 145 34.17 -24.70 10.81
N TRP A 146 34.58 -24.47 9.55
CA TRP A 146 33.81 -24.80 8.36
C TRP A 146 33.67 -26.31 8.13
N ASP A 147 34.67 -27.11 8.49
CA ASP A 147 34.60 -28.58 8.38
C ASP A 147 33.50 -29.13 9.28
N SER A 148 33.45 -28.72 10.56
CA SER A 148 32.36 -29.13 11.46
C SER A 148 31.02 -28.57 11.01
N TYR A 149 30.97 -27.34 10.48
CA TYR A 149 29.75 -26.76 9.92
C TYR A 149 29.15 -27.66 8.82
N TYR A 150 29.91 -27.94 7.75
CA TYR A 150 29.39 -28.74 6.64
C TYR A 150 29.05 -30.17 7.05
N ASN A 151 29.88 -30.80 7.89
CA ASN A 151 29.58 -32.14 8.39
C ASN A 151 28.25 -32.18 9.16
N LEU A 152 27.97 -31.17 9.98
CA LEU A 152 26.70 -31.07 10.71
C LEU A 152 25.53 -30.76 9.76
N GLN A 153 25.69 -29.83 8.81
CA GLN A 153 24.66 -29.49 7.82
C GLN A 153 24.29 -30.68 6.93
N GLN A 154 25.28 -31.33 6.31
CA GLN A 154 25.07 -32.48 5.41
C GLN A 154 24.50 -33.71 6.13
N SER A 155 24.70 -33.81 7.45
CA SER A 155 24.09 -34.89 8.22
C SER A 155 22.60 -34.68 8.48
N ILE A 156 22.08 -33.45 8.35
CA ILE A 156 20.64 -33.19 8.36
C ILE A 156 20.08 -33.77 7.05
N ALA A 157 19.08 -34.64 7.15
CA ALA A 157 18.48 -35.30 5.99
C ALA A 157 17.53 -34.38 5.18
N ALA A 158 17.99 -33.17 4.87
CA ALA A 158 17.30 -32.21 4.02
C ALA A 158 17.49 -32.58 2.55
N VAL A 159 16.54 -32.16 1.72
CA VAL A 159 16.66 -32.21 0.27
C VAL A 159 17.53 -31.02 -0.14
N ASN A 160 18.70 -31.28 -0.71
CA ASN A 160 19.72 -30.28 -1.05
C ASN A 160 20.05 -30.26 -2.56
N THR A 161 19.26 -30.95 -3.38
CA THR A 161 19.44 -31.00 -4.84
C THR A 161 18.27 -30.30 -5.52
N TRP A 162 18.47 -29.06 -5.98
CA TRP A 162 17.40 -28.20 -6.51
C TRP A 162 17.79 -27.50 -7.82
N GLN A 163 16.79 -27.28 -8.67
CA GLN A 163 16.78 -26.22 -9.68
C GLN A 163 16.05 -25.01 -9.14
N PHE A 164 16.53 -23.81 -9.47
CA PHE A 164 15.96 -22.53 -9.08
C PHE A 164 15.44 -21.78 -10.31
N CYS A 165 14.43 -20.93 -10.12
CA CYS A 165 13.91 -20.05 -11.17
C CYS A 165 13.30 -18.78 -10.56
N GLY A 166 13.61 -17.62 -11.13
CA GLY A 166 13.19 -16.32 -10.61
C GLY A 166 14.10 -15.21 -11.13
N VAL A 167 13.81 -13.93 -10.86
CA VAL A 167 12.76 -13.44 -9.94
C VAL A 167 11.54 -12.94 -10.69
N PHE A 168 10.38 -13.52 -10.41
CA PHE A 168 9.09 -13.09 -10.95
C PHE A 168 8.51 -11.95 -10.12
N GLU A 169 7.67 -11.13 -10.74
CA GLU A 169 6.94 -10.05 -10.07
C GLU A 169 6.22 -10.52 -8.77
N ASN A 170 6.36 -9.76 -7.69
CA ASN A 170 5.54 -9.91 -6.48
C ASN A 170 4.91 -8.57 -6.08
N LEU A 171 4.32 -7.87 -7.07
CA LEU A 171 3.75 -6.55 -6.86
C LEU A 171 2.70 -6.61 -5.73
N ASN A 172 2.91 -5.80 -4.69
CA ASN A 172 2.05 -5.76 -3.51
C ASN A 172 1.80 -7.13 -2.84
N GLN A 173 2.81 -8.00 -2.83
CA GLN A 173 2.72 -9.33 -2.22
C GLN A 173 1.63 -10.24 -2.83
N SER A 174 1.21 -9.97 -4.08
CA SER A 174 0.17 -10.73 -4.80
C SER A 174 0.71 -11.96 -5.53
N GLY A 175 2.02 -12.07 -5.65
CA GLY A 175 2.70 -13.05 -6.49
C GLY A 175 2.40 -14.51 -6.10
N LEU A 176 2.02 -14.79 -4.85
CA LEU A 176 1.58 -16.14 -4.44
C LEU A 176 0.35 -16.61 -5.24
N ASP A 177 -0.60 -15.72 -5.49
CA ASP A 177 -1.89 -16.01 -6.13
C ASP A 177 -1.84 -15.91 -7.67
N ILE A 178 -0.78 -15.30 -8.22
CA ILE A 178 -0.54 -15.22 -9.66
C ILE A 178 0.09 -16.52 -10.14
N VAL A 179 -0.57 -17.20 -11.08
CA VAL A 179 -0.01 -18.42 -11.70
C VAL A 179 1.08 -18.02 -12.68
N TYR A 180 2.33 -18.40 -12.41
CA TYR A 180 3.42 -18.25 -13.37
C TYR A 180 3.70 -19.57 -14.10
N PRO A 181 4.27 -19.52 -15.33
CA PRO A 181 4.55 -20.73 -16.11
C PRO A 181 5.32 -21.85 -15.38
N PRO A 182 6.33 -21.58 -14.50
CA PRO A 182 7.04 -22.63 -13.76
C PRO A 182 6.15 -23.58 -12.96
N GLU A 183 4.94 -23.16 -12.57
CA GLU A 183 3.96 -24.01 -11.89
C GLU A 183 3.56 -25.21 -12.77
N ASN A 184 3.35 -24.97 -14.07
CA ASN A 184 2.86 -25.96 -15.02
C ASN A 184 3.96 -26.50 -15.94
N GLU A 185 5.06 -25.77 -16.10
CA GLU A 185 6.14 -26.04 -17.06
C GLU A 185 7.44 -26.44 -16.33
N PRO A 186 7.73 -27.75 -16.17
CA PRO A 186 8.96 -28.22 -15.52
C PRO A 186 10.23 -27.94 -16.34
N VAL A 187 10.08 -27.60 -17.62
CA VAL A 187 11.15 -27.23 -18.56
C VAL A 187 10.61 -26.20 -19.55
N SER A 188 11.47 -25.28 -20.00
CA SER A 188 11.12 -24.33 -21.06
C SER A 188 12.25 -24.18 -22.07
N GLN A 189 11.90 -24.13 -23.36
CA GLN A 189 12.85 -23.84 -24.45
C GLN A 189 13.12 -22.34 -24.61
N ASN A 190 12.11 -21.50 -24.34
CA ASN A 190 12.17 -20.05 -24.58
C ASN A 190 12.35 -19.24 -23.28
N GLY A 191 12.37 -19.89 -22.12
CA GLY A 191 12.33 -19.25 -20.80
C GLY A 191 10.92 -18.79 -20.40
N PHE A 192 10.85 -18.01 -19.34
CA PHE A 192 9.65 -17.52 -18.67
C PHE A 192 9.73 -16.00 -18.51
N ASP A 193 8.66 -15.29 -18.85
CA ASP A 193 8.57 -13.85 -18.60
C ASP A 193 8.31 -13.58 -17.12
N THR A 194 9.19 -12.76 -16.52
CA THR A 194 9.13 -12.41 -15.11
C THR A 194 8.19 -11.24 -14.80
N ASN A 195 7.64 -10.59 -15.82
CA ASN A 195 6.88 -9.33 -15.71
C ASN A 195 7.71 -8.17 -15.10
N GLY A 196 9.02 -8.10 -15.36
CA GLY A 196 9.81 -6.94 -14.93
C GLY A 196 11.33 -7.07 -15.09
N ASN A 197 11.85 -8.29 -14.93
CA ASN A 197 13.28 -8.57 -14.84
C ASN A 197 13.76 -9.43 -16.02
N GLY A 198 13.12 -9.31 -17.18
CA GLY A 198 13.47 -10.06 -18.39
C GLY A 198 12.93 -11.50 -18.42
N ILE A 199 13.53 -12.32 -19.27
CA ILE A 199 13.17 -13.74 -19.47
C ILE A 199 14.17 -14.63 -18.70
N VAL A 200 13.66 -15.50 -17.82
CA VAL A 200 14.47 -16.40 -16.98
C VAL A 200 14.15 -17.87 -17.27
N ASN A 201 14.94 -18.81 -16.78
CA ASN A 201 14.68 -20.24 -16.92
C ASN A 201 15.16 -20.99 -15.66
N TRP A 202 14.96 -22.30 -15.61
CA TRP A 202 15.50 -23.16 -14.57
C TRP A 202 17.03 -23.18 -14.65
N TYR A 203 17.69 -23.03 -13.50
CA TYR A 203 19.15 -23.13 -13.39
C TYR A 203 19.54 -23.87 -12.10
N THR A 204 20.77 -24.38 -12.05
CA THR A 204 21.31 -25.09 -10.88
C THR A 204 22.62 -24.42 -10.45
N PRO A 205 22.66 -23.76 -9.27
CA PRO A 205 23.90 -23.23 -8.72
C PRO A 205 24.86 -24.35 -8.32
N GLU A 206 26.17 -24.07 -8.33
CA GLU A 206 27.17 -25.02 -7.83
C GLU A 206 27.14 -25.10 -6.29
N ASN A 207 27.58 -26.24 -5.73
CA ASN A 207 27.80 -26.44 -4.29
C ASN A 207 26.55 -26.23 -3.39
N THR A 208 25.36 -26.40 -3.94
CA THR A 208 24.08 -26.31 -3.20
C THR A 208 23.84 -27.47 -2.23
N ASP A 209 24.64 -28.53 -2.33
CA ASP A 209 24.57 -29.73 -1.52
C ASP A 209 25.28 -29.61 -0.15
N LEU A 210 25.97 -28.49 0.10
CA LEU A 210 26.72 -28.24 1.33
C LEU A 210 25.86 -27.80 2.52
N GLU A 211 24.69 -27.21 2.27
CA GLU A 211 23.83 -26.60 3.30
C GLU A 211 22.45 -27.26 3.36
N ALA A 212 21.88 -27.37 4.57
CA ALA A 212 20.54 -27.94 4.74
C ALA A 212 19.43 -26.95 4.34
N TYR A 213 19.62 -25.67 4.63
CA TYR A 213 18.77 -24.59 4.15
C TYR A 213 19.18 -24.19 2.73
N GLN A 214 18.19 -23.84 1.92
CA GLN A 214 18.35 -23.41 0.55
C GLN A 214 17.90 -21.96 0.44
N PHE A 215 18.77 -21.12 -0.11
CA PHE A 215 18.58 -19.66 -0.17
C PHE A 215 18.39 -19.19 -1.60
N PHE A 216 17.58 -18.16 -1.78
CA PHE A 216 17.50 -17.40 -3.03
C PHE A 216 18.34 -16.13 -2.95
N SER A 217 19.48 -16.15 -2.26
CA SER A 217 20.33 -14.97 -2.03
C SER A 217 20.73 -14.27 -3.33
N ASN A 218 21.03 -15.06 -4.37
CA ASN A 218 21.41 -14.55 -5.69
C ASN A 218 20.28 -13.83 -6.45
N HIS A 219 19.02 -14.07 -6.07
CA HIS A 219 17.86 -13.39 -6.63
C HIS A 219 17.70 -11.95 -6.11
N SER A 220 18.34 -11.63 -4.98
CA SER A 220 18.19 -10.34 -4.26
C SER A 220 18.56 -9.09 -5.06
N GLU A 221 19.29 -9.23 -6.18
CA GLU A 221 19.56 -8.12 -7.11
C GLU A 221 18.27 -7.41 -7.55
N TYR A 222 17.19 -8.18 -7.74
CA TYR A 222 15.89 -7.68 -8.17
C TYR A 222 14.95 -7.35 -7.02
N GLY A 223 15.47 -7.37 -5.78
CA GLY A 223 14.68 -7.21 -4.57
C GLY A 223 13.76 -8.39 -4.31
N TYR A 224 12.68 -8.13 -3.57
CA TYR A 224 11.71 -9.15 -3.23
C TYR A 224 10.81 -9.51 -4.42
N GLY A 225 10.48 -10.80 -4.53
CA GLY A 225 9.75 -11.32 -5.67
C GLY A 225 9.24 -12.74 -5.45
N VAL A 226 8.74 -13.34 -6.54
CA VAL A 226 8.34 -14.74 -6.56
C VAL A 226 9.49 -15.57 -7.09
N ASN A 227 9.83 -16.61 -6.33
CA ASN A 227 10.92 -17.52 -6.57
C ASN A 227 10.39 -18.96 -6.60
N TYR A 228 10.96 -19.79 -7.46
CA TYR A 228 10.63 -21.20 -7.55
C TYR A 228 11.86 -22.05 -7.32
N ALA A 229 11.67 -23.20 -6.67
CA ALA A 229 12.64 -24.28 -6.70
C ALA A 229 11.95 -25.62 -7.01
N GLN A 230 12.58 -26.47 -7.82
CA GLN A 230 12.08 -27.80 -8.12
C GLN A 230 13.14 -28.89 -7.97
N THR A 231 12.70 -30.10 -7.65
CA THR A 231 13.53 -31.31 -7.58
C THR A 231 12.74 -32.53 -8.04
N PHE A 232 13.45 -33.59 -8.42
CA PHE A 232 12.88 -34.85 -8.88
C PHE A 232 13.30 -36.00 -7.93
N ILE A 233 12.30 -36.62 -7.30
CA ILE A 233 12.49 -37.63 -6.26
C ILE A 233 12.25 -39.02 -6.84
N GLU A 234 13.28 -39.87 -6.86
CA GLU A 234 13.15 -41.30 -7.11
C GLU A 234 12.69 -42.02 -5.84
N SER A 235 11.44 -42.50 -5.82
CA SER A 235 10.94 -43.35 -4.75
C SER A 235 10.99 -44.82 -5.15
N PRO A 236 11.65 -45.71 -4.38
CA PRO A 236 11.78 -47.12 -4.72
C PRO A 236 10.47 -47.91 -4.55
N ALA A 237 9.51 -47.38 -3.78
CA ALA A 237 8.23 -48.00 -3.50
C ALA A 237 7.11 -46.96 -3.38
N TYR A 238 5.85 -47.43 -3.43
CA TYR A 238 4.72 -46.62 -3.02
C TYR A 238 4.70 -46.58 -1.49
N GLN A 239 4.83 -45.40 -0.89
CA GLN A 239 4.99 -45.26 0.56
C GLN A 239 4.37 -43.97 1.09
N ARG A 240 3.91 -44.00 2.34
CA ARG A 240 3.43 -42.81 3.06
C ARG A 240 4.65 -42.08 3.64
N VAL A 241 4.78 -40.79 3.36
CA VAL A 241 5.88 -39.96 3.83
C VAL A 241 5.35 -38.66 4.43
N THR A 242 6.16 -37.99 5.23
CA THR A 242 5.91 -36.66 5.78
C THR A 242 6.93 -35.69 5.21
N LEU A 243 6.46 -34.67 4.51
CA LEU A 243 7.25 -33.52 4.07
C LEU A 243 7.29 -32.52 5.24
N ARG A 244 8.47 -32.30 5.80
CA ARG A 244 8.68 -31.34 6.90
C ARG A 244 9.41 -30.13 6.37
N LEU A 245 8.86 -28.95 6.62
CA LEU A 245 9.27 -27.72 5.94
C LEU A 245 9.44 -26.57 6.93
N GLY A 246 10.53 -25.82 6.76
CA GLY A 246 10.67 -24.42 7.20
C GLY A 246 10.83 -23.53 5.97
N ASN A 247 10.29 -22.32 6.01
CA ASN A 247 10.27 -21.41 4.86
C ASN A 247 10.16 -19.95 5.30
N SER A 248 10.67 -19.01 4.49
CA SER A 248 10.40 -17.57 4.65
C SER A 248 9.36 -17.05 3.67
N GLY A 249 8.54 -16.12 4.12
CA GLY A 249 7.49 -15.52 3.30
C GLY A 249 6.36 -16.49 2.94
N LYS A 250 5.49 -16.06 2.04
CA LYS A 250 4.35 -16.86 1.57
C LYS A 250 4.83 -17.98 0.67
N PHE A 251 4.21 -19.17 0.72
CA PHE A 251 4.64 -20.26 -0.16
C PHE A 251 3.55 -21.25 -0.51
N LYS A 252 3.80 -22.00 -1.59
CA LYS A 252 2.99 -23.13 -2.03
C LYS A 252 3.89 -24.31 -2.37
N LEU A 253 3.37 -25.52 -2.18
CA LEU A 253 4.07 -26.77 -2.44
C LEU A 253 3.23 -27.66 -3.36
N TRP A 254 3.86 -28.19 -4.41
CA TRP A 254 3.24 -29.16 -5.31
C TRP A 254 4.04 -30.45 -5.34
N LEU A 255 3.32 -31.57 -5.40
CA LEU A 255 3.87 -32.87 -5.70
C LEU A 255 3.15 -33.42 -6.92
N ASN A 256 3.90 -33.77 -7.97
CA ASN A 256 3.35 -34.27 -9.24
C ASN A 256 2.24 -33.36 -9.80
N ASP A 257 2.47 -32.04 -9.73
CA ASP A 257 1.61 -30.94 -10.20
C ASP A 257 0.27 -30.79 -9.48
N VAL A 258 0.15 -31.43 -8.32
CA VAL A 258 -0.98 -31.23 -7.41
C VAL A 258 -0.52 -30.31 -6.28
N GLU A 259 -1.22 -29.19 -6.08
CA GLU A 259 -1.01 -28.32 -4.91
C GLU A 259 -1.35 -29.13 -3.65
N ILE A 260 -0.33 -29.42 -2.83
CA ILE A 260 -0.48 -30.22 -1.61
C ILE A 260 -0.49 -29.38 -0.34
N TYR A 261 -0.02 -28.13 -0.42
CA TYR A 261 0.00 -27.19 0.71
C TYR A 261 0.17 -25.74 0.25
N THR A 262 -0.47 -24.82 0.97
CA THR A 262 -0.39 -23.36 0.73
C THR A 262 -0.34 -22.62 2.07
N HIS A 263 0.61 -21.72 2.22
CA HIS A 263 0.75 -20.81 3.36
C HIS A 263 0.73 -19.35 2.89
N ASN A 264 -0.24 -18.59 3.38
CA ASN A 264 -0.60 -17.26 2.84
C ASN A 264 -0.06 -16.07 3.65
N THR A 265 0.74 -16.35 4.69
CA THR A 265 1.31 -15.33 5.58
C THR A 265 2.77 -15.11 5.25
N ASP A 266 3.18 -13.84 5.22
CA ASP A 266 4.54 -13.44 4.85
C ASP A 266 5.42 -13.40 6.09
N VAL A 267 5.84 -14.58 6.58
CA VAL A 267 6.62 -14.74 7.81
C VAL A 267 7.75 -15.73 7.64
N THR A 268 8.75 -15.59 8.51
CA THR A 268 9.92 -16.47 8.57
C THR A 268 9.73 -17.55 9.60
N THR A 269 9.96 -18.81 9.24
CA THR A 269 9.68 -19.98 10.10
C THR A 269 10.90 -20.89 10.28
N ASP A 270 11.00 -21.54 11.43
CA ASP A 270 12.09 -22.45 11.73
C ASP A 270 11.93 -23.81 11.00
N MET A 271 12.95 -24.66 11.09
CA MET A 271 12.91 -26.02 10.54
C MET A 271 11.71 -26.80 11.10
N ASP A 272 11.08 -27.60 10.23
CA ASP A 272 9.92 -28.44 10.55
C ASP A 272 8.69 -27.69 11.10
N ALA A 273 8.59 -26.37 10.91
CA ALA A 273 7.43 -25.57 11.32
C ALA A 273 6.10 -26.10 10.71
N TYR A 274 6.18 -26.70 9.52
CA TYR A 274 5.07 -27.34 8.83
C TYR A 274 5.37 -28.80 8.53
N ALA A 275 4.34 -29.65 8.61
CA ALA A 275 4.44 -31.08 8.29
C ALA A 275 3.23 -31.53 7.48
N ILE A 276 3.46 -32.12 6.30
CA ILE A 276 2.41 -32.56 5.38
C ILE A 276 2.63 -34.03 5.04
N GLU A 277 1.70 -34.89 5.44
CA GLU A 277 1.72 -36.30 5.03
C GLU A 277 1.16 -36.46 3.61
N VAL A 278 1.89 -37.21 2.79
CA VAL A 278 1.48 -37.55 1.41
C VAL A 278 1.80 -39.01 1.11
N ASN A 279 1.06 -39.59 0.16
CA ASN A 279 1.45 -40.83 -0.49
C ASN A 279 2.43 -40.50 -1.61
N LEU A 280 3.67 -41.00 -1.52
CA LEU A 280 4.68 -40.84 -2.55
C LEU A 280 4.65 -42.05 -3.49
N PRO A 281 4.27 -41.89 -4.77
CA PRO A 281 4.27 -42.97 -5.74
C PRO A 281 5.66 -43.55 -6.01
N LYS A 282 5.73 -44.83 -6.37
CA LYS A 282 6.97 -45.46 -6.88
C LYS A 282 7.40 -44.79 -8.20
N GLY A 283 8.71 -44.62 -8.40
CA GLY A 283 9.29 -43.97 -9.59
C GLY A 283 9.68 -42.52 -9.32
N TYR A 284 9.82 -41.72 -10.38
CA TYR A 284 10.19 -40.31 -10.28
C TYR A 284 8.98 -39.44 -9.98
N ASN A 285 9.13 -38.48 -9.07
CA ASN A 285 8.09 -37.55 -8.65
C ASN A 285 8.65 -36.12 -8.63
N ARG A 286 7.92 -35.15 -9.18
CA ARG A 286 8.34 -33.74 -9.16
C ARG A 286 7.85 -33.08 -7.87
N LEU A 287 8.74 -32.44 -7.15
CA LEU A 287 8.42 -31.58 -6.02
C LEU A 287 8.77 -30.14 -6.41
N LEU A 288 7.81 -29.24 -6.28
CA LEU A 288 7.95 -27.82 -6.62
C LEU A 288 7.56 -26.97 -5.42
N ILE A 289 8.40 -25.99 -5.07
CA ILE A 289 8.09 -24.93 -4.12
C ILE A 289 8.03 -23.59 -4.86
N LYS A 290 7.00 -22.81 -4.54
CA LYS A 290 6.88 -21.39 -4.89
C LYS A 290 7.00 -20.59 -3.61
N ASN A 291 7.89 -19.62 -3.60
CA ASN A 291 8.11 -18.70 -2.50
C ASN A 291 7.80 -17.26 -2.98
N ALA A 292 6.99 -16.52 -2.25
CA ALA A 292 6.57 -15.16 -2.57
C ALA A 292 6.85 -14.26 -1.36
N GLU A 293 8.09 -13.81 -1.26
CA GLU A 293 8.65 -13.02 -0.17
C GLU A 293 8.49 -11.51 -0.44
N SER A 294 8.39 -10.71 0.62
CA SER A 294 8.27 -9.25 0.45
C SER A 294 9.15 -8.38 1.35
N ASN A 295 9.86 -8.95 2.32
CA ASN A 295 10.57 -8.15 3.33
C ASN A 295 11.95 -8.70 3.76
N SER A 296 12.29 -9.94 3.40
CA SER A 296 13.53 -10.59 3.82
C SER A 296 14.17 -11.43 2.70
N GLU A 297 15.32 -12.02 3.00
CA GLU A 297 15.97 -12.96 2.08
C GLU A 297 15.18 -14.27 2.03
N SER A 298 14.75 -14.69 0.83
CA SER A 298 13.95 -15.90 0.69
C SER A 298 14.76 -17.16 0.98
N TYR A 299 14.22 -18.06 1.79
CA TYR A 299 14.79 -19.39 2.00
C TYR A 299 13.73 -20.47 2.20
N PHE A 300 14.16 -21.72 2.09
CA PHE A 300 13.41 -22.89 2.54
C PHE A 300 14.33 -24.02 3.01
N ILE A 301 13.78 -24.93 3.80
CA ILE A 301 14.37 -26.23 4.12
C ILE A 301 13.28 -27.29 4.05
N LEU A 302 13.56 -28.41 3.40
CA LEU A 302 12.62 -29.51 3.29
C LEU A 302 13.28 -30.84 3.64
N ARG A 303 12.65 -31.62 4.52
CA ARG A 303 13.05 -32.98 4.88
C ARG A 303 11.93 -33.96 4.54
N ILE A 304 12.29 -35.16 4.08
CA ILE A 304 11.33 -36.25 3.84
C ILE A 304 11.55 -37.35 4.87
N THR A 305 10.54 -37.60 5.68
CA THR A 305 10.58 -38.56 6.79
C THR A 305 9.44 -39.57 6.69
N ASP A 306 9.52 -40.66 7.44
CA ASP A 306 8.37 -41.52 7.68
C ASP A 306 7.34 -40.81 8.61
N PRO A 307 6.12 -41.36 8.79
CA PRO A 307 5.14 -40.78 9.70
C PRO A 307 5.58 -40.70 11.18
N GLN A 308 6.67 -41.39 11.55
CA GLN A 308 7.27 -41.33 12.89
C GLN A 308 8.37 -40.26 12.99
N GLY A 309 8.67 -39.53 11.90
CA GLY A 309 9.70 -38.48 11.86
C GLY A 309 11.11 -38.99 11.59
N LYS A 310 11.29 -40.29 11.31
CA LYS A 310 12.60 -40.87 11.01
C LYS A 310 12.96 -40.68 9.53
N THR A 311 14.24 -40.42 9.26
CA THR A 311 14.78 -40.26 7.91
C THR A 311 14.59 -41.51 7.05
N ILE A 312 14.20 -41.31 5.79
CA ILE A 312 14.13 -42.34 4.76
C ILE A 312 15.42 -42.32 3.93
N GLN A 313 16.27 -43.34 4.06
CA GLN A 313 17.61 -43.35 3.45
C GLN A 313 17.67 -43.75 1.96
N ASN A 314 16.60 -44.29 1.39
CA ASN A 314 16.60 -44.88 0.04
C ASN A 314 15.92 -43.99 -1.03
N LEU A 315 15.62 -42.73 -0.72
CA LEU A 315 15.19 -41.74 -1.70
C LEU A 315 16.41 -41.16 -2.42
N LYS A 316 16.29 -40.91 -3.73
CA LYS A 316 17.30 -40.16 -4.49
C LYS A 316 16.70 -38.90 -5.08
N TYR A 317 17.53 -37.87 -5.20
CA TYR A 317 17.13 -36.55 -5.68
C TYR A 317 17.91 -36.20 -6.94
N SER A 318 17.29 -35.44 -7.84
CA SER A 318 17.91 -34.91 -9.04
C SER A 318 17.39 -33.50 -9.29
N SER A 319 18.31 -32.59 -9.63
CA SER A 319 18.00 -31.24 -10.09
C SER A 319 17.63 -31.25 -11.57
N ASP A 320 18.22 -32.15 -12.36
CA ASP A 320 17.91 -32.28 -13.78
C ASP A 320 16.48 -32.76 -14.03
N TYR A 321 15.88 -32.26 -15.09
CA TYR A 321 14.56 -32.71 -15.51
C TYR A 321 14.56 -34.21 -15.81
N ILE A 322 13.65 -34.93 -15.16
CA ILE A 322 13.37 -36.34 -15.41
C ILE A 322 11.86 -36.50 -15.61
N ALA A 323 11.44 -37.32 -16.57
CA ALA A 323 10.03 -37.67 -16.73
C ALA A 323 9.49 -38.29 -15.43
N TYR A 324 8.41 -37.73 -14.89
CA TYR A 324 7.88 -38.04 -13.57
C TYR A 324 6.41 -38.46 -13.63
N ASN A 325 5.94 -39.05 -12.53
CA ASN A 325 4.54 -39.44 -12.36
C ASN A 325 3.62 -38.22 -12.35
N ARG A 326 2.45 -38.30 -12.99
CA ARG A 326 1.35 -37.37 -12.72
C ARG A 326 0.47 -37.94 -11.63
N SER A 327 -0.18 -37.09 -10.84
CA SER A 327 -1.05 -37.55 -9.75
C SER A 327 -2.29 -36.67 -9.63
N THR A 328 -3.27 -37.16 -8.87
CA THR A 328 -4.44 -36.39 -8.43
C THR A 328 -4.40 -36.19 -6.92
N ILE A 329 -5.19 -35.25 -6.40
CA ILE A 329 -5.34 -35.04 -4.96
C ILE A 329 -5.74 -36.32 -4.21
N ASN A 330 -6.51 -37.20 -4.86
CA ASN A 330 -6.95 -38.49 -4.31
C ASN A 330 -5.83 -39.55 -4.26
N ASP A 331 -4.85 -39.47 -5.15
CA ASP A 331 -3.68 -40.38 -5.15
C ASP A 331 -2.74 -40.03 -4.00
N LEU A 332 -2.44 -38.73 -3.86
CA LEU A 332 -1.47 -38.21 -2.90
C LEU A 332 -2.04 -38.11 -1.47
N LYS A 333 -3.35 -37.84 -1.32
CA LYS A 333 -4.03 -37.67 -0.02
C LYS A 333 -3.23 -36.77 0.94
N PRO A 334 -2.92 -35.52 0.57
CA PRO A 334 -2.18 -34.62 1.43
C PRO A 334 -2.97 -34.36 2.71
N LYS A 335 -2.26 -34.34 3.83
CA LYS A 335 -2.82 -34.03 5.15
C LYS A 335 -1.80 -33.25 5.97
N GLU A 336 -2.13 -32.00 6.29
CA GLU A 336 -1.36 -31.23 7.25
C GLU A 336 -1.43 -31.88 8.64
N LEU A 337 -0.28 -31.96 9.29
CA LEU A 337 -0.14 -32.45 10.66
C LEU A 337 0.06 -31.29 11.62
N GLU A 338 -0.61 -31.36 12.76
CA GLU A 338 -0.35 -30.47 13.87
C GLU A 338 1.09 -30.68 14.39
N HIS A 339 1.80 -29.57 14.61
CA HIS A 339 3.16 -29.59 15.12
C HIS A 339 3.22 -30.28 16.49
N SER A 340 4.11 -31.27 16.64
CA SER A 340 4.12 -32.16 17.81
C SER A 340 4.28 -31.43 19.15
N ILE A 341 5.05 -30.34 19.16
CA ILE A 341 5.28 -29.53 20.37
C ILE A 341 4.10 -28.58 20.64
N GLU A 342 3.44 -28.06 19.60
CA GLU A 342 2.21 -27.28 19.78
C GLU A 342 1.12 -28.14 20.39
N LYS A 343 0.97 -29.38 19.88
CA LYS A 343 0.03 -30.36 20.42
C LYS A 343 0.30 -30.67 21.89
N PHE A 344 1.57 -30.84 22.28
CA PHE A 344 1.96 -31.06 23.68
C PHE A 344 1.48 -29.93 24.59
N PHE A 345 1.78 -28.67 24.25
CA PHE A 345 1.37 -27.53 25.07
C PHE A 345 -0.13 -27.25 25.03
N LYS A 346 -0.81 -27.46 23.89
CA LYS A 346 -2.28 -27.39 23.81
C LYS A 346 -2.94 -28.39 24.75
N GLN A 347 -2.42 -29.62 24.84
CA GLN A 347 -2.91 -30.62 25.78
C GLN A 347 -2.72 -30.16 27.23
N LYS A 348 -1.54 -29.62 27.59
CA LYS A 348 -1.29 -29.06 28.93
C LYS A 348 -2.22 -27.91 29.30
N VAL A 349 -2.46 -26.99 28.37
CA VAL A 349 -3.41 -25.86 28.59
C VAL A 349 -4.85 -26.37 28.72
N ALA A 350 -5.24 -27.41 27.96
CA ALA A 350 -6.57 -28.00 28.08
C ALA A 350 -6.76 -28.76 29.41
N GLU A 351 -5.72 -29.41 29.92
CA GLU A 351 -5.72 -30.10 31.23
C GLU A 351 -5.87 -29.10 32.39
N ASN A 352 -5.25 -27.92 32.29
CA ASN A 352 -5.37 -26.85 33.28
C ASN A 352 -5.47 -25.46 32.63
N PRO A 353 -6.68 -24.97 32.30
CA PRO A 353 -6.85 -23.67 31.63
C PRO A 353 -6.46 -22.44 32.45
N GLN A 354 -6.24 -22.60 33.77
CA GLN A 354 -5.75 -21.54 34.65
C GLN A 354 -4.23 -21.60 34.87
N ASP A 355 -3.52 -22.39 34.06
CA ASP A 355 -2.07 -22.48 34.07
C ASP A 355 -1.45 -21.47 33.09
N PHE A 356 -0.97 -20.35 33.65
CA PHE A 356 -0.30 -19.33 32.85
C PHE A 356 1.01 -19.83 32.23
N PHE A 357 1.77 -20.68 32.91
CA PHE A 357 3.09 -21.12 32.45
C PHE A 357 3.00 -21.93 31.15
N HIS A 358 2.07 -22.89 31.08
CA HIS A 358 1.86 -23.66 29.85
C HIS A 358 1.23 -22.82 28.74
N THR A 359 0.36 -21.86 29.09
CA THR A 359 -0.17 -20.88 28.13
C THR A 359 0.95 -20.03 27.52
N TYR A 360 1.85 -19.53 28.36
CA TYR A 360 3.04 -18.77 27.94
C TYR A 360 3.99 -19.63 27.08
N SER A 361 4.21 -20.89 27.46
CA SER A 361 5.03 -21.84 26.68
C SER A 361 4.44 -22.12 25.30
N LEU A 362 3.11 -22.22 25.19
CA LEU A 362 2.41 -22.33 23.91
C LEU A 362 2.57 -21.07 23.05
N ILE A 363 2.45 -19.88 23.67
CA ILE A 363 2.66 -18.60 22.98
C ILE A 363 4.10 -18.52 22.42
N LEU A 364 5.12 -18.86 23.22
CA LEU A 364 6.50 -18.85 22.73
C LEU A 364 6.73 -19.88 21.62
N THR A 365 6.09 -21.06 21.70
CA THR A 365 6.14 -22.08 20.64
C THR A 365 5.55 -21.54 19.33
N TYR A 366 4.42 -20.83 19.40
CA TYR A 366 3.84 -20.17 18.22
C TYR A 366 4.76 -19.08 17.67
N LEU A 367 5.30 -18.21 18.52
CA LEU A 367 6.17 -17.12 18.10
C LEU A 367 7.48 -17.61 17.47
N ARG A 368 8.02 -18.75 17.90
CA ARG A 368 9.19 -19.38 17.26
C ARG A 368 8.93 -19.74 15.79
N ASN A 369 7.71 -20.15 15.47
CA ASN A 369 7.26 -20.44 14.11
C ASN A 369 6.48 -19.28 13.49
N SER A 370 6.60 -18.07 14.04
CA SER A 370 5.90 -16.85 13.59
C SER A 370 4.38 -16.97 13.44
N LYS A 371 3.74 -17.88 14.19
CA LYS A 371 2.29 -18.08 14.28
C LYS A 371 1.64 -17.02 15.17
N TYR A 372 1.78 -15.76 14.76
CA TYR A 372 1.40 -14.60 15.58
C TYR A 372 -0.12 -14.45 15.73
N GLU A 373 -0.94 -15.00 14.84
CA GLU A 373 -2.40 -14.96 14.97
C GLU A 373 -2.86 -15.87 16.11
N GLU A 374 -2.36 -17.10 16.14
CA GLU A 374 -2.59 -18.07 17.20
C GLU A 374 -2.05 -17.59 18.55
N ALA A 375 -0.91 -16.90 18.56
CA ALA A 375 -0.40 -16.22 19.76
C ALA A 375 -1.34 -15.10 20.23
N LYS A 376 -1.83 -14.24 19.32
CA LYS A 376 -2.76 -13.16 19.66
C LYS A 376 -4.10 -13.67 20.23
N GLU A 377 -4.60 -14.79 19.73
CA GLU A 377 -5.84 -15.41 20.27
C GLU A 377 -5.72 -15.74 21.76
N LEU A 378 -4.53 -16.13 22.22
CA LEU A 378 -4.23 -16.37 23.64
C LEU A 378 -3.92 -15.07 24.40
N LEU A 379 -3.23 -14.11 23.78
CA LEU A 379 -2.77 -12.88 24.42
C LEU A 379 -3.88 -11.85 24.65
N LEU A 380 -4.78 -11.64 23.67
CA LEU A 380 -5.78 -10.58 23.72
C LEU A 380 -6.78 -10.74 24.88
N PRO A 381 -7.29 -11.96 25.21
CA PRO A 381 -8.10 -12.15 26.42
C PRO A 381 -7.35 -11.79 27.70
N ILE A 382 -6.07 -12.15 27.81
CA ILE A 382 -5.24 -11.83 28.98
C ILE A 382 -5.00 -10.31 29.07
N GLN A 383 -4.73 -9.65 27.94
CA GLN A 383 -4.57 -8.20 27.88
C GLN A 383 -5.84 -7.46 28.35
N LYS A 384 -7.04 -7.98 28.06
CA LYS A 384 -8.30 -7.38 28.55
C LYS A 384 -8.39 -7.41 30.08
N VAL A 385 -7.86 -8.45 30.73
CA VAL A 385 -7.84 -8.57 32.20
C VAL A 385 -6.69 -7.77 32.82
N TYR A 386 -5.51 -7.77 32.18
CA TYR A 386 -4.30 -7.06 32.62
C TYR A 386 -3.85 -6.02 31.58
N PRO A 387 -4.61 -4.91 31.40
CA PRO A 387 -4.37 -3.96 30.30
C PRO A 387 -3.03 -3.23 30.37
N LYS A 388 -2.39 -3.24 31.54
CA LYS A 388 -1.09 -2.62 31.81
C LYS A 388 0.08 -3.60 31.82
N SER A 389 -0.17 -4.91 31.66
CA SER A 389 0.90 -5.92 31.73
C SER A 389 1.95 -5.69 30.65
N SER A 390 3.16 -5.35 31.06
CA SER A 390 4.29 -5.15 30.16
C SER A 390 4.74 -6.45 29.51
N LEU A 391 4.62 -7.59 30.19
CA LEU A 391 4.89 -8.93 29.64
C LEU A 391 3.98 -9.22 28.44
N ILE A 392 2.68 -9.01 28.61
CA ILE A 392 1.69 -9.26 27.54
C ILE A 392 1.85 -8.24 26.41
N ARG A 393 2.08 -6.96 26.73
CA ARG A 393 2.37 -5.92 25.72
C ARG A 393 3.62 -6.24 24.91
N HIS A 394 4.67 -6.78 25.53
CA HIS A 394 5.88 -7.20 24.82
C HIS A 394 5.61 -8.36 23.84
N LEU A 395 4.88 -9.40 24.26
CA LEU A 395 4.50 -10.49 23.36
C LEU A 395 3.60 -10.01 22.21
N LEU A 396 2.69 -9.06 22.48
CA LEU A 396 1.89 -8.42 21.44
C LEU A 396 2.72 -7.54 20.51
N ILE A 397 3.74 -6.84 21.02
CA ILE A 397 4.71 -6.10 20.18
C ILE A 397 5.36 -7.06 19.18
N LEU A 398 5.82 -8.23 19.62
CA LEU A 398 6.38 -9.24 18.71
C LEU A 398 5.35 -9.68 17.66
N CYS A 399 4.10 -9.93 18.08
CA CYS A 399 3.02 -10.30 17.15
C CYS A 399 2.75 -9.21 16.11
N TYR A 400 2.65 -7.94 16.51
CA TYR A 400 2.39 -6.82 15.61
C TYR A 400 3.57 -6.51 14.70
N GLN A 401 4.80 -6.74 15.15
CA GLN A 401 5.99 -6.66 14.30
C GLN A 401 5.97 -7.72 13.19
N LEU A 402 5.60 -8.97 13.53
CA LEU A 402 5.42 -10.05 12.54
C LEU A 402 4.25 -9.78 11.59
N GLU A 403 3.17 -9.15 12.07
CA GLU A 403 2.02 -8.75 11.24
C GLU A 403 2.32 -7.56 10.31
N GLY A 404 3.38 -6.79 10.61
CA GLY A 404 3.73 -5.54 9.93
C GLY A 404 2.97 -4.29 10.44
N ASP A 405 2.27 -4.37 11.58
CA ASP A 405 1.63 -3.20 12.23
C ASP A 405 2.60 -2.47 13.18
N TYR A 406 3.61 -1.83 12.58
CA TYR A 406 4.60 -1.07 13.33
C TYR A 406 3.98 0.09 14.12
N THR A 407 2.85 0.65 13.68
CA THR A 407 2.16 1.74 14.42
C THR A 407 1.70 1.25 15.79
N THR A 408 0.96 0.15 15.83
CA THR A 408 0.48 -0.44 17.09
C THR A 408 1.65 -0.96 17.94
N SER A 409 2.67 -1.55 17.31
CA SER A 409 3.91 -1.89 18.03
C SER A 409 4.53 -0.68 18.73
N GLN A 410 4.62 0.49 18.09
CA GLN A 410 5.19 1.70 18.70
C GLN A 410 4.27 2.28 19.80
N GLU A 411 2.96 2.22 19.60
CA GLU A 411 1.98 2.62 20.63
C GLU A 411 2.15 1.78 21.90
N LEU A 412 2.22 0.45 21.78
CA LEU A 412 2.43 -0.44 22.91
C LEU A 412 3.76 -0.17 23.63
N ARG A 413 4.85 0.08 22.88
CA ARG A 413 6.15 0.48 23.47
C ARG A 413 6.02 1.77 24.27
N LYS A 414 5.31 2.77 23.74
CA LYS A 414 5.09 4.04 24.44
C LYS A 414 4.24 3.87 25.69
N ASN A 415 3.22 3.02 25.65
CA ASN A 415 2.39 2.71 26.81
C ASN A 415 3.16 1.95 27.88
N MET A 416 4.07 1.04 27.52
CA MET A 416 4.99 0.40 28.47
C MET A 416 5.89 1.44 29.16
N GLU A 417 6.44 2.40 28.41
CA GLU A 417 7.23 3.49 28.99
C GLU A 417 6.44 4.31 30.02
N LEU A 418 5.16 4.59 29.74
CA LEU A 418 4.30 5.39 30.61
C LEU A 418 3.83 4.63 31.86
N ASP A 419 3.43 3.37 31.70
CA ASP A 419 2.83 2.57 32.77
C ASP A 419 3.88 1.81 33.62
N ASP A 420 5.09 1.58 33.10
CA ASP A 420 6.10 0.69 33.70
C ASP A 420 7.53 1.22 33.45
N LYS A 421 7.73 2.51 33.78
CA LYS A 421 8.94 3.27 33.43
C LYS A 421 10.27 2.69 33.96
N ASP A 422 10.23 1.89 35.03
CA ASP A 422 11.40 1.36 35.72
C ASP A 422 11.73 -0.10 35.32
N TYR A 423 10.90 -0.70 34.46
CA TYR A 423 11.17 -2.01 33.88
C TYR A 423 12.31 -1.95 32.85
N TYR A 424 13.25 -2.89 32.95
CA TYR A 424 14.47 -2.88 32.13
C TYR A 424 14.19 -2.79 30.63
N LEU A 425 13.17 -3.49 30.12
CA LEU A 425 12.85 -3.50 28.69
C LEU A 425 12.19 -2.19 28.24
N ALA A 426 11.36 -1.57 29.08
CA ALA A 426 10.80 -0.24 28.80
C ALA A 426 11.91 0.82 28.73
N ILE A 427 12.88 0.75 29.65
CA ILE A 427 14.06 1.61 29.61
C ILE A 427 14.92 1.32 28.38
N LEU A 428 15.07 0.03 28.00
CA LEU A 428 15.84 -0.37 26.82
C LEU A 428 15.23 0.19 25.52
N TYR A 429 13.90 0.22 25.38
CA TYR A 429 13.26 0.86 24.23
C TYR A 429 13.59 2.35 24.13
N VAL A 430 13.69 3.06 25.26
CA VAL A 430 14.14 4.47 25.29
C VAL A 430 15.64 4.57 24.96
N PHE A 431 16.46 3.65 25.44
CA PHE A 431 17.89 3.61 25.16
C PHE A 431 18.21 3.37 23.66
N GLN A 432 17.29 2.73 22.93
CA GLN A 432 17.39 2.53 21.48
C GLN A 432 17.00 3.80 20.67
N ASP A 433 16.34 4.79 21.27
CA ASP A 433 15.95 6.04 20.61
C ASP A 433 17.08 7.09 20.68
N GLN A 434 17.97 7.05 19.70
CA GLN A 434 19.10 7.97 19.60
C GLN A 434 18.69 9.45 19.55
N SER A 435 17.57 9.77 18.88
CA SER A 435 17.08 11.15 18.76
C SER A 435 16.67 11.69 20.13
N ARG A 436 15.98 10.88 20.92
CA ARG A 436 15.61 11.26 22.28
C ARG A 436 16.83 11.37 23.19
N LEU A 437 17.73 10.38 23.19
CA LEU A 437 18.94 10.45 24.01
C LEU A 437 19.77 11.70 23.71
N SER A 438 19.91 12.07 22.43
CA SER A 438 20.66 13.27 22.03
C SER A 438 20.06 14.60 22.51
N ARG A 439 18.74 14.64 22.76
CA ARG A 439 18.01 15.83 23.21
C ARG A 439 17.94 15.99 24.73
N MET A 440 18.13 14.90 25.49
CA MET A 440 18.21 14.97 26.95
C MET A 440 19.36 15.87 27.36
N ASP A 441 19.17 16.71 28.38
CA ASP A 441 20.30 17.39 29.00
C ASP A 441 21.19 16.40 29.78
N ILE A 442 22.36 16.86 30.26
CA ILE A 442 23.32 15.98 30.91
C ILE A 442 22.74 15.36 32.18
N GLN A 443 21.99 16.12 32.98
CA GLN A 443 21.43 15.63 34.24
C GLN A 443 20.31 14.61 34.00
N GLU A 444 19.40 14.92 33.06
CA GLU A 444 18.34 14.00 32.64
C GLU A 444 18.94 12.69 32.10
N LEU A 445 19.98 12.78 31.28
CA LEU A 445 20.68 11.61 30.75
C LEU A 445 21.36 10.79 31.87
N GLU A 446 22.01 11.44 32.84
CA GLU A 446 22.62 10.75 34.00
C GLU A 446 21.57 9.96 34.78
N ASP A 447 20.45 10.59 35.12
CA ASP A 447 19.37 9.96 35.87
C ASP A 447 18.75 8.80 35.08
N PHE A 448 18.56 8.98 33.77
CA PHE A 448 18.07 7.92 32.88
C PHE A 448 19.03 6.72 32.82
N LEU A 449 20.33 6.96 32.62
CA LEU A 449 21.33 5.90 32.50
C LEU A 449 21.59 5.19 33.83
N LYS A 450 21.48 5.89 34.97
CA LYS A 450 21.51 5.27 36.29
C LYS A 450 20.32 4.32 36.47
N ARG A 451 19.11 4.74 36.08
CA ARG A 451 17.92 3.87 36.11
C ARG A 451 18.11 2.63 35.25
N LEU A 452 18.67 2.76 34.05
CA LEU A 452 19.03 1.60 33.21
C LEU A 452 20.00 0.66 33.93
N ALA A 453 21.04 1.20 34.57
CA ALA A 453 22.04 0.40 35.24
C ALA A 453 21.53 -0.32 36.50
N ASP A 454 20.53 0.27 37.18
CA ASP A 454 19.87 -0.31 38.35
C ASP A 454 18.81 -1.36 37.95
N ALA A 455 18.21 -1.25 36.76
CA ALA A 455 17.13 -2.12 36.31
C ALA A 455 17.56 -3.50 35.79
N THR A 456 18.86 -3.76 35.60
CA THR A 456 19.36 -5.04 35.08
C THR A 456 20.71 -5.43 35.66
N ASP A 457 21.08 -6.71 35.66
CA ASP A 457 22.43 -7.21 35.98
C ASP A 457 23.36 -7.31 34.75
N GLN A 458 22.88 -7.05 33.53
CA GLN A 458 23.70 -7.15 32.32
C GLN A 458 24.80 -6.10 32.27
N TYR A 459 26.06 -6.53 32.36
CA TYR A 459 27.21 -5.62 32.34
C TYR A 459 27.29 -4.78 31.06
N ILE A 460 26.88 -5.33 29.91
CA ILE A 460 27.01 -4.67 28.61
C ILE A 460 26.17 -3.39 28.54
N LEU A 461 24.94 -3.43 29.07
CA LEU A 461 24.05 -2.27 29.12
C LEU A 461 24.61 -1.21 30.08
N LYS A 462 25.13 -1.62 31.25
CA LYS A 462 25.74 -0.72 32.24
C LYS A 462 26.98 -0.01 31.70
N GLU A 463 27.88 -0.76 31.07
CA GLU A 463 29.12 -0.18 30.53
C GLU A 463 28.84 0.68 29.28
N SER A 464 27.88 0.31 28.44
CA SER A 464 27.45 1.16 27.31
C SER A 464 26.87 2.49 27.76
N ALA A 465 26.05 2.45 28.81
CA ALA A 465 25.48 3.63 29.43
C ALA A 465 26.59 4.56 29.93
N ASN A 466 27.57 4.02 30.65
CA ASN A 466 28.71 4.79 31.15
C ASN A 466 29.52 5.44 30.00
N ILE A 467 29.82 4.68 28.94
CA ILE A 467 30.53 5.21 27.75
C ILE A 467 29.74 6.37 27.13
N LEU A 468 28.44 6.19 26.90
CA LEU A 468 27.59 7.24 26.34
C LEU A 468 27.61 8.51 27.22
N LEU A 469 27.52 8.34 28.54
CA LEU A 469 27.55 9.46 29.49
C LEU A 469 28.90 10.19 29.45
N SER A 470 30.01 9.46 29.51
CA SER A 470 31.36 10.02 29.42
C SER A 470 31.56 10.80 28.12
N LEU A 471 31.06 10.27 26.99
CA LEU A 471 31.09 10.96 25.69
C LEU A 471 30.23 12.23 25.70
N ARG A 472 29.04 12.20 26.30
CA ARG A 472 28.15 13.37 26.41
C ARG A 472 28.71 14.46 27.32
N LYS A 473 29.50 14.08 28.34
CA LYS A 473 30.27 15.00 29.19
C LYS A 473 31.57 15.49 28.56
N SER A 474 31.92 15.00 27.36
CA SER A 474 33.23 15.21 26.73
C SER A 474 34.42 14.72 27.58
N ASP A 475 34.19 13.79 28.51
CA ASP A 475 35.23 13.17 29.34
C ASP A 475 35.85 11.98 28.60
N ARG A 476 36.79 12.31 27.71
CA ARG A 476 37.45 11.33 26.83
C ARG A 476 38.31 10.32 27.60
N GLU A 477 38.88 10.69 28.74
CA GLU A 477 39.74 9.78 29.51
C GLU A 477 38.92 8.72 30.25
N ASN A 478 37.77 9.09 30.82
CA ASN A 478 36.87 8.08 31.38
C ASN A 478 36.21 7.22 30.30
N ALA A 479 35.75 7.82 29.20
CA ALA A 479 35.22 7.06 28.05
C ALA A 479 36.26 6.04 27.54
N LYS A 480 37.54 6.40 27.50
CA LYS A 480 38.66 5.51 27.14
C LYS A 480 38.81 4.34 28.11
N LYS A 481 38.74 4.60 29.41
CA LYS A 481 38.85 3.56 30.44
C LYS A 481 37.69 2.56 30.36
N GLU A 482 36.47 3.07 30.18
CA GLU A 482 35.25 2.28 30.04
C GLU A 482 35.25 1.46 28.76
N LEU A 483 35.63 2.07 27.63
CA LEU A 483 35.79 1.38 26.35
C LEU A 483 36.80 0.22 26.41
N LYS A 484 37.93 0.40 27.13
CA LYS A 484 38.90 -0.68 27.34
C LYS A 484 38.33 -1.81 28.22
N SER A 485 37.51 -1.48 29.23
CA SER A 485 36.87 -2.47 30.11
C SER A 485 35.88 -3.33 29.33
N ILE A 486 34.96 -2.71 28.60
CA ILE A 486 33.89 -3.44 27.90
C ILE A 486 34.46 -4.36 26.81
N ILE A 487 35.52 -3.94 26.12
CA ILE A 487 36.17 -4.74 25.08
C ILE A 487 36.96 -5.90 25.68
N LYS A 488 37.62 -5.69 26.82
CA LYS A 488 38.28 -6.78 27.55
C LYS A 488 37.27 -7.86 27.93
N ARG A 489 36.12 -7.49 28.51
CA ARG A 489 35.07 -8.45 28.89
C ARG A 489 34.42 -9.11 27.70
N ALA A 490 34.05 -8.35 26.67
CA ALA A 490 33.49 -8.91 25.44
C ALA A 490 34.46 -9.92 24.77
N LYS A 491 35.78 -9.74 24.93
CA LYS A 491 36.79 -10.71 24.47
C LYS A 491 36.85 -11.95 25.35
N GLU A 492 36.77 -11.80 26.68
CA GLU A 492 36.70 -12.92 27.63
C GLU A 492 35.42 -13.76 27.45
N ASP A 493 34.31 -13.10 27.11
CA ASP A 493 33.02 -13.70 26.80
C ASP A 493 32.90 -14.21 25.36
N GLU A 494 33.91 -13.98 24.51
CA GLU A 494 33.90 -14.36 23.08
C GLU A 494 32.68 -13.78 22.33
N TRP A 495 32.22 -12.58 22.71
CA TRP A 495 31.01 -11.95 22.17
C TRP A 495 31.31 -11.05 20.98
N VAL A 496 31.39 -11.69 19.80
CA VAL A 496 31.81 -11.09 18.53
C VAL A 496 31.02 -9.84 18.14
N LYS A 497 29.69 -9.88 18.28
CA LYS A 497 28.80 -8.75 17.96
C LYS A 497 29.16 -7.52 18.80
N MET A 498 29.43 -7.70 20.09
CA MET A 498 29.83 -6.60 20.97
C MET A 498 31.22 -6.09 20.61
N LEU A 499 32.20 -6.97 20.41
CA LEU A 499 33.54 -6.58 19.96
C LEU A 499 33.48 -5.72 18.68
N THR A 500 32.64 -6.11 17.73
CA THR A 500 32.40 -5.39 16.47
C THR A 500 31.81 -4.00 16.68
N THR A 501 30.80 -3.90 17.54
CA THR A 501 30.11 -2.64 17.86
C THR A 501 31.07 -1.63 18.49
N TYR A 502 31.88 -2.05 19.46
CA TYR A 502 32.81 -1.15 20.16
C TYR A 502 34.14 -0.94 19.44
N ALA A 503 34.52 -1.78 18.47
CA ALA A 503 35.75 -1.62 17.69
C ALA A 503 35.82 -0.24 17.01
N THR A 504 34.73 0.19 16.37
CA THR A 504 34.69 1.47 15.66
C THR A 504 34.73 2.68 16.61
N LEU A 505 34.34 2.50 17.88
CA LEU A 505 34.48 3.55 18.90
C LEU A 505 35.95 3.80 19.30
N TYR A 506 36.90 2.90 19.03
CA TYR A 506 38.33 3.18 19.24
C TYR A 506 38.82 4.35 18.42
N VAL A 507 38.44 4.43 17.15
CA VAL A 507 38.84 5.57 16.30
C VAL A 507 38.10 6.84 16.72
N ILE A 508 36.81 6.74 17.00
CA ILE A 508 35.98 7.91 17.35
C ILE A 508 36.43 8.53 18.68
N VAL A 509 36.70 7.71 19.70
CA VAL A 509 37.00 8.17 21.06
C VAL A 509 38.51 8.39 21.25
N LEU A 510 39.36 7.50 20.70
CA LEU A 510 40.80 7.49 20.96
C LEU A 510 41.68 7.91 19.78
N ASN A 511 41.10 8.11 18.59
CA ASN A 511 41.84 8.34 17.34
C ASN A 511 42.90 7.25 17.07
N ASP A 512 42.65 6.02 17.53
CA ASP A 512 43.59 4.91 17.52
C ASP A 512 43.22 3.90 16.43
N LYS A 513 43.67 4.18 15.21
CA LYS A 513 43.38 3.36 14.02
C LYS A 513 44.09 2.02 14.03
N ASP A 514 45.28 1.95 14.66
CA ASP A 514 46.03 0.70 14.76
C ASP A 514 45.35 -0.28 15.72
N LYS A 515 44.75 0.23 16.81
CA LYS A 515 43.98 -0.60 17.73
C LYS A 515 42.67 -1.11 17.14
N GLU A 516 41.99 -0.29 16.33
CA GLU A 516 40.82 -0.75 15.56
C GLU A 516 41.24 -1.87 14.59
N LYS A 517 42.31 -1.68 13.83
CA LYS A 517 42.84 -2.71 12.92
C LYS A 517 43.17 -4.01 13.66
N GLU A 518 43.91 -3.93 14.77
CA GLU A 518 44.26 -5.09 15.59
C GLU A 518 43.01 -5.87 16.03
N LEU A 519 41.96 -5.16 16.45
CA LEU A 519 40.71 -5.78 16.89
C LEU A 519 39.92 -6.37 15.72
N LEU A 520 39.83 -5.67 14.57
CA LEU A 520 39.18 -6.19 13.37
C LEU A 520 39.88 -7.44 12.83
N THR A 521 41.22 -7.46 12.81
CA THR A 521 42.01 -8.64 12.44
C THR A 521 41.77 -9.78 13.42
N TYR A 522 41.82 -9.52 14.74
CA TYR A 522 41.51 -10.54 15.75
C TYR A 522 40.12 -11.14 15.54
N ILE A 523 39.10 -10.32 15.24
CA ILE A 523 37.75 -10.82 15.00
C ILE A 523 37.72 -11.68 13.74
N ASN A 524 38.28 -11.20 12.62
CA ASN A 524 38.31 -11.92 11.35
C ASN A 524 39.00 -13.29 11.45
N ASP A 525 40.13 -13.35 12.17
CA ASP A 525 40.93 -14.58 12.28
C ASP A 525 40.27 -15.65 13.15
N ASN A 526 39.34 -15.27 14.04
CA ASN A 526 38.77 -16.18 15.04
C ASN A 526 37.26 -16.42 14.89
N TYR A 527 36.56 -15.54 14.16
CA TYR A 527 35.10 -15.57 14.09
C TYR A 527 34.56 -15.16 12.72
N LEU A 528 33.39 -15.70 12.38
CA LEU A 528 32.67 -15.31 11.18
C LEU A 528 32.05 -13.92 11.38
N SER A 529 32.49 -12.94 10.58
CA SER A 529 31.81 -11.65 10.44
C SER A 529 32.11 -10.99 9.11
N TYR A 530 31.19 -11.15 8.16
CA TYR A 530 31.32 -10.52 6.84
C TYR A 530 31.40 -9.00 6.91
N ALA A 531 30.60 -8.38 7.78
CA ALA A 531 30.65 -6.93 8.01
C ALA A 531 32.03 -6.45 8.51
N ASN A 532 32.74 -7.25 9.31
CA ASN A 532 34.09 -6.91 9.76
C ASN A 532 35.13 -7.12 8.68
N LEU A 533 35.00 -8.20 7.89
CA LEU A 533 35.84 -8.43 6.74
C LEU A 533 35.79 -7.23 5.79
N LEU A 534 34.60 -6.72 5.47
CA LEU A 534 34.44 -5.53 4.62
C LEU A 534 35.06 -4.26 5.22
N LYS A 535 34.93 -4.06 6.55
CA LYS A 535 35.61 -2.95 7.24
C LYS A 535 37.14 -3.07 7.14
N LEU A 536 37.67 -4.28 7.30
CA LEU A 536 39.10 -4.54 7.19
C LEU A 536 39.61 -4.38 5.74
N VAL A 537 38.83 -4.80 4.74
CA VAL A 537 39.11 -4.50 3.32
C VAL A 537 39.13 -3.00 3.06
N GLN A 538 38.15 -2.24 3.57
CA GLN A 538 38.15 -0.77 3.46
C GLN A 538 39.36 -0.14 4.14
N TYR A 539 39.80 -0.67 5.28
CA TYR A 539 41.02 -0.21 5.95
C TYR A 539 42.23 -0.40 5.02
N TYR A 540 42.42 -1.61 4.47
CA TYR A 540 43.54 -1.88 3.56
C TYR A 540 43.49 -1.01 2.30
N ASN A 541 42.31 -0.76 1.75
CA ASN A 541 42.13 0.17 0.62
C ASN A 541 42.59 1.60 0.95
N LYS A 542 42.27 2.10 2.15
CA LYS A 542 42.70 3.44 2.59
C LYS A 542 44.20 3.52 2.88
N SER A 543 44.83 2.39 3.19
CA SER A 543 46.26 2.28 3.50
C SER A 543 47.14 1.94 2.28
N GLY A 544 46.57 1.76 1.07
CA GLY A 544 47.31 1.34 -0.12
C GLY A 544 47.80 -0.12 -0.04
N GLU A 545 47.09 -0.96 0.71
CA GLU A 545 47.36 -2.39 0.90
C GLU A 545 46.29 -3.27 0.22
N GLU A 546 45.76 -2.86 -0.94
CA GLU A 546 44.59 -3.45 -1.63
C GLU A 546 44.70 -4.97 -1.82
N LYS A 547 45.91 -5.49 -2.08
CA LYS A 547 46.19 -6.93 -2.22
C LYS A 547 45.80 -7.75 -0.99
N LYS A 548 45.92 -7.19 0.22
CA LYS A 548 45.48 -7.86 1.45
C LYS A 548 43.97 -7.97 1.51
N GLY A 549 43.26 -6.90 1.10
CA GLY A 549 41.80 -6.91 0.98
C GLY A 549 41.31 -7.94 -0.04
N ILE A 550 41.97 -8.03 -1.20
CA ILE A 550 41.68 -9.04 -2.24
C ILE A 550 41.88 -10.46 -1.69
N THR A 551 42.97 -10.70 -0.95
CA THR A 551 43.26 -12.02 -0.37
C THR A 551 42.17 -12.43 0.62
N LEU A 552 41.78 -11.53 1.54
CA LEU A 552 40.70 -11.80 2.48
C LEU A 552 39.38 -12.18 1.79
N LEU A 553 39.02 -11.47 0.73
CA LEU A 553 37.78 -11.75 -0.02
C LEU A 553 37.86 -13.09 -0.77
N LYS A 554 39.02 -13.46 -1.31
CA LYS A 554 39.24 -14.77 -1.94
C LYS A 554 39.11 -15.91 -0.92
N ASP A 555 39.84 -15.80 0.19
CA ASP A 555 39.83 -16.81 1.25
C ASP A 555 38.40 -17.02 1.79
N PHE A 556 37.64 -15.93 1.97
CA PHE A 556 36.27 -16.01 2.44
C PHE A 556 35.30 -16.62 1.41
N GLN A 557 35.49 -16.31 0.12
CA GLN A 557 34.66 -16.81 -0.97
C GLN A 557 34.77 -18.33 -1.14
N GLU A 558 35.90 -18.94 -0.79
CA GLU A 558 36.08 -20.40 -0.81
C GLU A 558 35.10 -21.12 0.13
N HIS A 559 34.61 -20.45 1.17
CA HIS A 559 33.66 -21.00 2.13
C HIS A 559 32.18 -20.75 1.77
N LEU A 560 31.90 -19.89 0.79
CA LEU A 560 30.52 -19.63 0.36
C LEU A 560 30.45 -19.59 -1.18
N PRO A 561 30.85 -20.66 -1.89
CA PRO A 561 31.03 -20.62 -3.34
C PRO A 561 29.72 -20.46 -4.13
N GLY A 562 28.56 -20.79 -3.54
CA GLY A 562 27.23 -20.67 -4.17
C GLY A 562 26.54 -19.29 -4.00
N ASP A 563 27.14 -18.39 -3.21
CA ASP A 563 26.58 -17.07 -2.89
C ASP A 563 27.36 -15.95 -3.59
N ASN A 564 26.63 -15.09 -4.32
CA ASN A 564 27.24 -14.03 -5.11
C ASN A 564 27.60 -12.76 -4.33
N TYR A 565 27.19 -12.57 -3.08
CA TYR A 565 27.50 -11.35 -2.32
C TYR A 565 29.01 -11.14 -2.20
N VAL A 566 29.74 -12.17 -1.80
CA VAL A 566 31.19 -12.12 -1.63
C VAL A 566 31.89 -12.01 -2.99
N LEU A 567 31.42 -12.76 -3.99
CA LEU A 567 31.96 -12.72 -5.34
C LEU A 567 31.85 -11.32 -5.94
N ILE A 568 30.70 -10.64 -5.79
CA ILE A 568 30.50 -9.28 -6.30
C ILE A 568 31.46 -8.29 -5.62
N ASP A 569 31.65 -8.38 -4.31
CA ASP A 569 32.60 -7.51 -3.60
C ASP A 569 34.05 -7.79 -4.01
N LEU A 570 34.43 -9.06 -4.22
CA LEU A 570 35.72 -9.45 -4.79
C LEU A 570 35.90 -8.90 -6.21
N ILE A 571 34.90 -9.04 -7.09
CA ILE A 571 34.93 -8.52 -8.47
C ILE A 571 35.14 -7.01 -8.46
N ASN A 572 34.35 -6.27 -7.68
CA ASN A 572 34.47 -4.82 -7.56
C ASN A 572 35.86 -4.40 -7.05
N GLN A 573 36.41 -5.14 -6.09
CA GLN A 573 37.73 -4.88 -5.54
C GLN A 573 38.85 -5.17 -6.56
N LEU A 574 38.77 -6.27 -7.31
CA LEU A 574 39.70 -6.59 -8.39
C LEU A 574 39.66 -5.53 -9.50
N GLN A 575 38.47 -5.08 -9.91
CA GLN A 575 38.34 -4.04 -10.92
C GLN A 575 38.89 -2.69 -10.44
N ARG A 576 38.70 -2.34 -9.16
CA ARG A 576 39.32 -1.16 -8.54
C ARG A 576 40.85 -1.20 -8.61
N ASP A 577 41.45 -2.38 -8.44
CA ASP A 577 42.90 -2.61 -8.59
C ASP A 577 43.35 -2.83 -10.05
N ASN A 578 42.47 -2.57 -11.04
CA ASN A 578 42.69 -2.78 -12.47
C ASN A 578 42.98 -4.25 -12.89
N GLN A 579 42.60 -5.23 -12.07
CA GLN A 579 42.77 -6.66 -12.33
C GLN A 579 41.60 -7.25 -13.15
N TYR A 580 41.28 -6.61 -14.28
CA TYR A 580 40.08 -6.93 -15.07
C TYR A 580 40.05 -8.38 -15.58
N LYS A 581 41.18 -8.91 -16.05
CA LYS A 581 41.27 -10.29 -16.56
C LYS A 581 40.96 -11.33 -15.47
N GLU A 582 41.42 -11.08 -14.25
CA GLU A 582 41.12 -11.95 -13.12
C GLU A 582 39.68 -11.79 -12.66
N SER A 583 39.15 -10.56 -12.64
CA SER A 583 37.74 -10.31 -12.30
C SER A 583 36.78 -11.06 -13.23
N LEU A 584 37.12 -11.25 -14.52
CA LEU A 584 36.31 -12.03 -15.45
C LEU A 584 36.09 -13.46 -15.00
N LYS A 585 37.08 -14.11 -14.36
CA LYS A 585 36.92 -15.48 -13.84
C LYS A 585 35.80 -15.53 -12.81
N TYR A 586 35.87 -14.68 -11.78
CA TYR A 586 34.86 -14.63 -10.72
C TYR A 586 33.49 -14.14 -11.21
N ILE A 587 33.45 -13.33 -12.28
CA ILE A 587 32.20 -12.97 -12.95
C ILE A 587 31.54 -14.19 -13.59
N GLU A 588 32.31 -15.08 -14.23
CA GLU A 588 31.74 -16.33 -14.78
C GLU A 588 31.26 -17.25 -13.66
N ASP A 589 32.04 -17.41 -12.59
CA ASP A 589 31.65 -18.20 -11.41
C ASP A 589 30.32 -17.67 -10.83
N ALA A 590 30.19 -16.34 -10.70
CA ALA A 590 28.96 -15.71 -10.21
C ALA A 590 27.78 -15.84 -11.19
N LEU A 591 28.04 -15.80 -12.50
CA LEU A 591 26.99 -16.03 -13.53
C LEU A 591 26.53 -17.49 -13.58
N GLN A 592 27.38 -18.44 -13.17
CA GLN A 592 26.97 -19.83 -13.01
C GLN A 592 26.02 -20.01 -11.81
N ASN A 593 26.29 -19.29 -10.72
CA ASN A 593 25.40 -19.22 -9.55
C ASN A 593 24.09 -18.48 -9.85
N TYR A 594 24.09 -17.50 -10.76
CA TYR A 594 22.88 -16.82 -11.22
C TYR A 594 23.04 -16.18 -12.62
N PRO A 595 22.52 -16.84 -13.67
CA PRO A 595 22.76 -16.43 -15.05
C PRO A 595 21.90 -15.25 -15.51
N TYR A 596 20.99 -14.74 -14.67
CA TYR A 596 20.05 -13.68 -15.01
C TYR A 596 20.40 -12.34 -14.35
N SER A 597 21.66 -12.14 -13.94
CA SER A 597 22.12 -10.93 -13.26
C SER A 597 22.47 -9.79 -14.23
N SER A 598 21.71 -8.68 -14.18
CA SER A 598 22.03 -7.45 -14.90
C SER A 598 23.35 -6.85 -14.43
N MET A 599 23.59 -6.87 -13.12
CA MET A 599 24.78 -6.39 -12.45
C MET A 599 26.04 -7.09 -12.96
N LEU A 600 26.05 -8.43 -12.99
CA LEU A 600 27.21 -9.21 -13.42
C LEU A 600 27.50 -9.00 -14.90
N TYR A 601 26.48 -8.95 -15.76
CA TYR A 601 26.68 -8.62 -17.18
C TYR A 601 27.23 -7.20 -17.37
N ARG A 602 26.78 -6.21 -16.57
CA ARG A 602 27.35 -4.85 -16.58
C ARG A 602 28.82 -4.87 -16.17
N LEU A 603 29.17 -5.53 -15.07
CA LEU A 603 30.55 -5.66 -14.58
C LEU A 603 31.45 -6.40 -15.58
N LYS A 604 30.91 -7.40 -16.27
CA LYS A 604 31.60 -8.10 -17.37
C LYS A 604 31.90 -7.17 -18.53
N GLY A 605 30.91 -6.37 -18.94
CA GLY A 605 31.09 -5.38 -19.98
C GLY A 605 32.11 -4.30 -19.61
N GLU A 606 32.18 -3.91 -18.34
CA GLU A 606 33.19 -2.99 -17.80
C GLU A 606 34.60 -3.59 -17.91
N ALA A 607 34.80 -4.82 -17.42
CA ALA A 607 36.07 -5.51 -17.50
C ALA A 607 36.56 -5.69 -18.95
N LEU A 608 35.67 -6.11 -19.87
CA LEU A 608 36.02 -6.30 -21.29
C LEU A 608 36.38 -4.98 -21.97
N LEU A 609 35.66 -3.90 -21.66
CA LEU A 609 35.98 -2.57 -22.21
C LEU A 609 37.38 -2.12 -21.80
N HIS A 610 37.77 -2.32 -20.53
CA HIS A 610 39.12 -2.02 -20.05
C HIS A 610 40.21 -2.92 -20.65
N LEU A 611 39.83 -4.13 -21.08
CA LEU A 611 40.70 -5.05 -21.84
C LEU A 611 40.73 -4.76 -23.35
N ASN A 612 40.12 -3.65 -23.79
CA ASN A 612 39.97 -3.25 -25.19
C ASN A 612 39.10 -4.19 -26.05
N ASP A 613 38.27 -5.04 -25.44
CA ASP A 613 37.23 -5.81 -26.14
C ASP A 613 35.90 -5.04 -26.15
N LYS A 614 35.79 -4.13 -27.11
CA LYS A 614 34.62 -3.26 -27.25
C LYS A 614 33.35 -4.03 -27.67
N ASP A 615 33.49 -5.04 -28.52
CA ASP A 615 32.35 -5.80 -29.03
C ASP A 615 31.79 -6.71 -27.94
N GLY A 616 32.67 -7.39 -27.18
CA GLY A 616 32.30 -8.13 -25.99
C GLY A 616 31.66 -7.23 -24.93
N ALA A 617 32.19 -6.02 -24.72
CA ALA A 617 31.58 -5.05 -23.79
C ALA A 617 30.15 -4.67 -24.21
N LEU A 618 29.95 -4.31 -25.48
CA LEU A 618 28.63 -3.94 -26.01
C LEU A 618 27.63 -5.09 -25.94
N TYR A 619 28.07 -6.33 -26.21
CA TYR A 619 27.22 -7.52 -26.05
C TYR A 619 26.72 -7.65 -24.61
N ASN A 620 27.63 -7.58 -23.64
CA ASN A 620 27.27 -7.76 -22.23
C ASN A 620 26.45 -6.59 -21.67
N TYR A 621 26.70 -5.34 -22.12
CA TYR A 621 25.84 -4.21 -21.75
C TYR A 621 24.42 -4.34 -22.29
N LYS A 622 24.25 -4.82 -23.54
CA LYS A 622 22.92 -5.12 -24.09
C LYS A 622 22.25 -6.25 -23.32
N LYS A 623 23.00 -7.31 -22.98
CA LYS A 623 22.50 -8.42 -22.17
C LYS A 623 22.02 -7.97 -20.79
N ALA A 624 22.75 -7.06 -20.15
CA ALA A 624 22.34 -6.46 -18.88
C ALA A 624 21.02 -5.68 -18.99
N LEU A 625 20.73 -5.02 -20.12
CA LEU A 625 19.46 -4.31 -20.36
C LEU A 625 18.27 -5.26 -20.58
N GLU A 626 18.49 -6.52 -20.96
CA GLU A 626 17.41 -7.51 -21.06
C GLU A 626 16.76 -7.79 -19.69
N PHE A 627 17.55 -7.68 -18.60
CA PHE A 627 17.08 -7.90 -17.24
C PHE A 627 16.86 -6.60 -16.44
N ASN A 628 17.39 -5.46 -16.90
CA ASN A 628 17.16 -4.13 -16.31
C ASN A 628 17.01 -3.07 -17.42
N SER A 629 15.85 -3.07 -18.06
CA SER A 629 15.54 -2.23 -19.23
C SER A 629 15.60 -0.73 -18.94
N ASN A 630 15.40 -0.31 -17.69
CA ASN A 630 15.29 1.09 -17.29
C ASN A 630 16.64 1.73 -16.92
N ASN A 631 17.76 1.01 -17.09
CA ASN A 631 19.09 1.51 -16.74
C ASN A 631 19.58 2.59 -17.71
N ARG A 632 19.25 3.85 -17.39
CA ARG A 632 19.56 5.04 -18.20
C ARG A 632 21.06 5.27 -18.40
N SER A 633 21.86 5.12 -17.35
CA SER A 633 23.32 5.32 -17.45
C SER A 633 23.96 4.28 -18.37
N LEU A 634 23.48 3.04 -18.34
CA LEU A 634 23.95 1.99 -19.23
C LEU A 634 23.55 2.24 -20.69
N ARG A 635 22.31 2.71 -20.95
CA ARG A 635 21.88 3.10 -22.29
C ARG A 635 22.73 4.25 -22.85
N GLN A 636 23.01 5.28 -22.04
CA GLN A 636 23.91 6.36 -22.44
C GLN A 636 25.31 5.82 -22.78
N LYS A 637 25.86 4.94 -21.94
CA LYS A 637 27.17 4.32 -22.17
C LYS A 637 27.23 3.53 -23.49
N ILE A 638 26.17 2.77 -23.83
CA ILE A 638 26.06 2.08 -25.12
C ILE A 638 26.03 3.09 -26.26
N SER A 639 25.26 4.17 -26.12
CA SER A 639 25.17 5.24 -27.13
C SER A 639 26.53 5.88 -27.40
N ASP A 640 27.26 6.24 -26.34
CA ASP A 640 28.58 6.86 -26.42
C ASP A 640 29.60 5.92 -27.08
N LEU A 641 29.59 4.65 -26.70
CA LEU A 641 30.50 3.64 -27.28
C LEU A 641 30.19 3.38 -28.76
N THR A 642 28.92 3.41 -29.17
CA THR A 642 28.51 3.15 -30.55
C THR A 642 28.55 4.40 -31.44
N ASN A 643 28.75 5.59 -30.87
CA ASN A 643 28.53 6.88 -31.53
C ASN A 643 27.12 6.97 -32.17
N GLN A 644 26.14 6.28 -31.58
CA GLN A 644 24.78 6.29 -32.08
C GLN A 644 24.14 7.64 -31.73
N LYS A 645 23.64 8.36 -32.73
CA LYS A 645 22.85 9.57 -32.50
C LYS A 645 21.51 9.18 -31.88
N ASP A 646 21.01 10.02 -30.97
CA ASP A 646 19.66 9.87 -30.44
C ASP A 646 18.66 9.94 -31.60
N VAL A 647 17.86 8.89 -31.74
CA VAL A 647 16.88 8.75 -32.83
C VAL A 647 15.82 9.85 -32.72
N ILE A 648 15.47 10.27 -31.49
CA ILE A 648 14.50 11.35 -31.24
C ILE A 648 14.89 12.63 -31.98
N GLU A 649 16.18 13.00 -31.99
CA GLU A 649 16.68 14.23 -32.64
C GLU A 649 16.46 14.24 -34.16
N SER A 650 16.22 13.08 -34.78
CA SER A 650 15.90 13.00 -36.21
C SER A 650 14.47 13.43 -36.52
N TYR A 651 13.59 13.40 -35.51
CA TYR A 651 12.15 13.66 -35.62
C TYR A 651 11.70 14.93 -34.89
N THR A 652 12.60 15.63 -34.19
CA THR A 652 12.32 16.94 -33.58
C THR A 652 12.60 18.10 -34.52
N THR A 653 11.98 19.24 -34.26
CA THR A 653 12.27 20.51 -34.94
C THR A 653 13.74 20.94 -34.73
N LYS A 654 14.52 21.00 -35.82
CA LYS A 654 16.00 21.17 -35.75
C LYS A 654 16.48 22.56 -35.36
N ASP A 655 15.95 23.61 -35.99
CA ASP A 655 16.33 25.02 -35.71
C ASP A 655 15.13 25.75 -35.14
N VAL A 656 14.91 25.56 -33.84
CA VAL A 656 13.78 26.13 -33.09
C VAL A 656 13.80 27.67 -33.15
N TYR A 657 14.98 28.30 -33.07
CA TYR A 657 15.06 29.76 -33.13
C TYR A 657 14.74 30.30 -34.53
N ALA A 658 15.17 29.62 -35.60
CA ALA A 658 14.72 29.97 -36.96
C ALA A 658 13.22 29.77 -37.13
N TYR A 659 12.67 28.69 -36.56
CA TYR A 659 11.23 28.45 -36.57
C TYR A 659 10.47 29.59 -35.88
N ILE A 660 10.92 30.04 -34.71
CA ILE A 660 10.34 31.22 -34.02
C ILE A 660 10.40 32.46 -34.90
N ARG A 661 11.56 32.76 -35.50
CA ARG A 661 11.73 33.95 -36.38
C ARG A 661 10.77 33.94 -37.58
N LEU A 662 10.49 32.76 -38.15
CA LEU A 662 9.62 32.61 -39.33
C LEU A 662 8.12 32.66 -38.98
N ASN A 663 7.75 32.26 -37.77
CA ASN A 663 6.37 31.99 -37.38
C ASN A 663 5.79 32.96 -36.35
N ARG A 664 6.60 33.81 -35.70
CA ARG A 664 6.09 34.88 -34.83
C ARG A 664 5.41 36.00 -35.63
N ASN A 665 4.59 36.81 -34.96
CA ASN A 665 3.91 38.00 -35.49
C ASN A 665 3.09 37.73 -36.77
N LYS A 666 2.32 36.64 -36.77
CA LYS A 666 1.42 36.28 -37.89
C LYS A 666 0.03 36.94 -37.78
N ASP A 667 -0.15 37.88 -36.87
CA ASP A 667 -1.41 38.58 -36.60
C ASP A 667 -2.62 37.63 -36.48
N ILE A 668 -2.41 36.51 -35.78
CA ILE A 668 -3.44 35.50 -35.59
C ILE A 668 -4.43 36.00 -34.53
N PRO A 669 -5.73 36.15 -34.84
CA PRO A 669 -6.72 36.59 -33.87
C PRO A 669 -6.76 35.64 -32.68
N ASN A 670 -6.72 36.21 -31.47
CA ASN A 670 -6.64 35.45 -30.24
C ASN A 670 -7.39 36.17 -29.12
N ASN A 671 -8.20 35.42 -28.36
CA ASN A 671 -8.98 35.91 -27.23
C ASN A 671 -8.35 35.58 -25.87
N TYR A 672 -7.20 34.89 -25.85
CA TYR A 672 -6.63 34.29 -24.64
C TYR A 672 -5.19 34.72 -24.31
N GLY A 673 -4.62 35.66 -25.06
CA GLY A 673 -3.36 36.34 -24.71
C GLY A 673 -2.06 35.64 -25.07
N PHE A 674 -2.09 34.43 -25.63
CA PHE A 674 -0.94 33.80 -26.28
C PHE A 674 -1.33 32.87 -27.45
N ASN A 675 -0.43 32.73 -28.42
CA ASN A 675 -0.54 31.78 -29.54
C ASN A 675 0.44 30.62 -29.34
N ILE A 676 0.04 29.41 -29.75
CA ILE A 676 0.91 28.23 -29.77
C ILE A 676 1.60 28.19 -31.13
N LEU A 677 2.90 28.50 -31.18
CA LEU A 677 3.68 28.40 -32.43
C LEU A 677 4.05 26.94 -32.73
N LEU A 678 4.33 26.15 -31.68
CA LEU A 678 4.70 24.75 -31.76
C LEU A 678 4.36 24.04 -30.45
N ASP A 679 3.65 22.92 -30.58
CA ASP A 679 3.51 21.90 -29.54
C ASP A 679 3.95 20.56 -30.14
N GLU A 680 5.12 20.07 -29.75
CA GLU A 680 5.74 18.89 -30.35
C GLU A 680 6.14 17.88 -29.28
N ALA A 681 5.68 16.63 -29.46
CA ALA A 681 6.08 15.49 -28.66
C ALA A 681 6.67 14.37 -29.54
N VAL A 682 7.83 13.85 -29.16
CA VAL A 682 8.47 12.69 -29.82
C VAL A 682 8.78 11.64 -28.75
N THR A 683 8.14 10.48 -28.85
CA THR A 683 8.24 9.37 -27.88
C THR A 683 8.90 8.16 -28.52
N LEU A 684 9.94 7.63 -27.87
CA LEU A 684 10.65 6.40 -28.23
C LEU A 684 10.35 5.30 -27.21
N LEU A 685 9.85 4.16 -27.68
CA LEU A 685 9.72 2.93 -26.89
C LEU A 685 10.96 2.04 -27.09
N TYR A 686 11.55 1.55 -25.99
CA TYR A 686 12.66 0.62 -26.06
C TYR A 686 12.17 -0.83 -26.27
N PRO A 687 12.96 -1.69 -26.94
CA PRO A 687 12.62 -3.10 -27.13
C PRO A 687 12.46 -3.87 -25.81
N GLU A 688 13.28 -3.57 -24.82
CA GLU A 688 13.32 -4.34 -23.56
C GLU A 688 12.19 -3.95 -22.60
N SER A 689 11.75 -2.68 -22.62
CA SER A 689 10.64 -2.05 -21.84
C SER A 689 10.97 -0.56 -21.61
N GLY A 690 9.95 0.26 -21.32
CA GLY A 690 10.11 1.68 -21.03
C GLY A 690 10.41 2.53 -22.26
N GLY A 691 10.82 3.77 -22.03
CA GLY A 691 11.05 4.71 -23.12
C GLY A 691 11.50 6.09 -22.68
N LYS A 692 11.61 6.97 -23.68
CA LYS A 692 11.99 8.36 -23.53
C LYS A 692 11.11 9.22 -24.44
N SER A 693 10.64 10.34 -23.93
CA SER A 693 9.92 11.36 -24.69
C SER A 693 10.67 12.67 -24.66
N LYS A 694 10.62 13.44 -25.74
CA LYS A 694 11.07 14.83 -25.79
C LYS A 694 9.90 15.72 -26.19
N TYR A 695 9.71 16.79 -25.41
CA TYR A 695 8.67 17.77 -25.60
C TYR A 695 9.30 19.13 -25.96
N THR A 696 8.66 19.86 -26.85
CA THR A 696 9.04 21.21 -27.26
C THR A 696 7.81 22.09 -27.36
N PHE A 697 7.78 23.16 -26.57
CA PHE A 697 6.68 24.13 -26.53
C PHE A 697 7.19 25.53 -26.89
N LEU A 698 6.46 26.19 -27.79
CA LEU A 698 6.67 27.58 -28.18
C LEU A 698 5.39 28.39 -28.02
N TYR A 699 5.35 29.27 -27.02
CA TYR A 699 4.19 30.13 -26.73
C TYR A 699 4.53 31.59 -27.00
N GLU A 700 3.89 32.19 -28.00
CA GLU A 700 4.01 33.62 -28.30
C GLU A 700 3.02 34.43 -27.46
N ILE A 701 3.51 35.34 -26.63
CA ILE A 701 2.68 36.21 -25.80
C ILE A 701 2.10 37.33 -26.66
N THR A 702 0.77 37.43 -26.74
CA THR A 702 0.07 38.41 -27.59
C THR A 702 -0.70 39.46 -26.81
N ALA A 703 -0.89 39.29 -25.49
CA ALA A 703 -1.52 40.28 -24.61
C ALA A 703 -1.05 40.12 -23.14
N ASP A 704 -1.39 41.08 -22.29
CA ASP A 704 -1.04 41.08 -20.86
C ASP A 704 -1.60 39.85 -20.10
N SER A 705 -2.75 39.32 -20.52
CA SER A 705 -3.28 38.07 -19.95
C SER A 705 -2.36 36.87 -20.18
N GLY A 706 -1.64 36.83 -21.31
CA GLY A 706 -0.61 35.82 -21.55
C GLY A 706 0.60 35.98 -20.63
N VAL A 707 0.99 37.22 -20.31
CA VAL A 707 2.04 37.50 -19.31
C VAL A 707 1.62 36.96 -17.95
N GLU A 708 0.39 37.22 -17.53
CA GLU A 708 -0.14 36.73 -16.25
C GLU A 708 -0.17 35.20 -16.17
N ASN A 709 -0.50 34.53 -17.27
CA ASN A 709 -0.55 33.06 -17.34
C ASN A 709 0.82 32.38 -17.27
N PHE A 710 1.89 33.06 -17.72
CA PHE A 710 3.20 32.44 -17.92
C PHE A 710 4.34 33.07 -17.12
N LYS A 711 4.14 34.20 -16.43
CA LYS A 711 5.17 34.78 -15.56
C LYS A 711 5.68 33.77 -14.53
N GLU A 712 4.79 32.89 -14.08
CA GLU A 712 5.07 31.70 -13.27
C GLU A 712 4.42 30.51 -13.98
N TYR A 713 5.19 29.45 -14.25
CA TYR A 713 4.68 28.29 -14.99
C TYR A 713 5.29 27.00 -14.44
N ASP A 714 4.44 26.02 -14.13
CA ASP A 714 4.86 24.68 -13.68
C ASP A 714 4.43 23.63 -14.70
N LEU A 715 5.36 22.75 -15.09
CA LEU A 715 5.05 21.58 -15.93
C LEU A 715 4.42 20.42 -15.15
N GLY A 716 4.40 20.48 -13.81
CA GLY A 716 3.84 19.43 -12.95
C GLY A 716 4.64 18.12 -12.95
N LEU A 717 5.93 18.16 -13.30
CA LEU A 717 6.79 16.98 -13.40
C LEU A 717 7.43 16.66 -12.05
N THR A 718 7.31 15.42 -11.58
CA THR A 718 7.77 15.02 -10.23
C THR A 718 9.01 14.13 -10.23
N ALA A 719 9.22 13.31 -11.26
CA ALA A 719 10.38 12.43 -11.36
C ALA A 719 10.72 12.07 -12.82
N GLY A 720 11.98 11.71 -13.07
CA GLY A 720 12.36 11.08 -14.34
C GLY A 720 12.45 12.01 -15.54
N TYR A 721 12.77 13.30 -15.37
CA TYR A 721 12.85 14.27 -16.48
C TYR A 721 14.17 15.05 -16.49
N ASN A 722 14.45 15.73 -17.61
CA ASN A 722 15.56 16.66 -17.77
C ASN A 722 15.12 17.88 -18.58
N ILE A 723 15.22 19.09 -18.00
CA ILE A 723 14.88 20.34 -18.71
C ILE A 723 16.06 20.75 -19.60
N LEU A 724 15.84 20.71 -20.92
CA LEU A 724 16.83 21.08 -21.93
C LEU A 724 16.86 22.60 -22.16
N LYS A 725 15.68 23.23 -22.20
CA LYS A 725 15.48 24.67 -22.47
C LYS A 725 14.32 25.24 -21.65
N SER A 726 14.48 26.46 -21.17
CA SER A 726 13.48 27.25 -20.44
C SER A 726 13.86 28.73 -20.50
N GLU A 727 13.44 29.44 -21.54
CA GLU A 727 13.89 30.81 -21.81
C GLU A 727 12.87 31.63 -22.62
N ILE A 728 13.01 32.95 -22.53
CA ILE A 728 12.27 33.95 -23.31
C ILE A 728 13.09 34.32 -24.55
N VAL A 729 12.47 34.32 -25.72
CA VAL A 729 13.01 34.79 -26.99
C VAL A 729 12.38 36.13 -27.34
N LYS A 730 13.16 37.21 -27.16
CA LYS A 730 12.71 38.59 -27.40
C LYS A 730 12.53 38.88 -28.89
N PRO A 731 11.77 39.92 -29.28
CA PRO A 731 11.61 40.37 -30.67
C PRO A 731 12.93 40.64 -31.40
N ASP A 732 13.93 41.17 -30.71
CA ASP A 732 15.27 41.46 -31.26
C ASP A 732 16.19 40.21 -31.35
N GLY A 733 15.69 39.05 -30.89
CA GLY A 733 16.43 37.79 -30.86
C GLY A 733 17.28 37.58 -29.61
N SER A 734 17.31 38.53 -28.67
CA SER A 734 17.96 38.33 -27.37
C SER A 734 17.23 37.27 -26.54
N LEU A 735 17.99 36.55 -25.70
CA LEU A 735 17.51 35.42 -24.90
C LEU A 735 17.55 35.78 -23.42
N THR A 736 16.47 35.52 -22.70
CA THR A 736 16.42 35.66 -21.23
C THR A 736 16.06 34.32 -20.61
N PRO A 737 17.00 33.62 -19.96
CA PRO A 737 16.71 32.36 -19.26
C PRO A 737 15.67 32.57 -18.15
N ALA A 738 14.80 31.57 -17.94
CA ALA A 738 13.93 31.53 -16.78
C ALA A 738 14.72 31.16 -15.52
N GLU A 739 14.33 31.71 -14.37
CA GLU A 739 14.69 31.10 -13.09
C GLU A 739 13.90 29.80 -12.93
N LYS A 740 14.51 28.75 -12.38
CA LYS A 740 13.85 27.44 -12.25
C LYS A 740 14.15 26.73 -10.94
N SER A 741 13.15 26.02 -10.44
CA SER A 741 13.26 25.07 -9.35
C SER A 741 12.44 23.81 -9.70
N GLY A 742 13.13 22.71 -10.03
CA GLY A 742 12.46 21.53 -10.56
C GLY A 742 11.77 21.81 -11.91
N SER A 743 10.46 21.58 -11.98
CA SER A 743 9.60 21.88 -13.14
C SER A 743 8.93 23.26 -13.09
N ASN A 744 9.19 24.04 -12.04
CA ASN A 744 8.65 25.39 -11.86
C ASN A 744 9.59 26.43 -12.49
N PHE A 745 9.02 27.37 -13.23
CA PHE A 745 9.73 28.44 -13.93
C PHE A 745 9.19 29.81 -13.55
N VAL A 746 10.09 30.78 -13.43
CA VAL A 746 9.76 32.22 -13.33
C VAL A 746 10.39 32.94 -14.52
N PHE A 747 9.55 33.49 -15.38
CA PHE A 747 9.95 34.19 -16.60
C PHE A 747 10.03 35.69 -16.34
N ASN A 748 11.17 36.13 -15.80
CA ASN A 748 11.41 37.54 -15.47
C ASN A 748 11.32 38.45 -16.69
N SER A 749 10.65 39.60 -16.52
CA SER A 749 10.50 40.62 -17.57
C SER A 749 9.85 40.08 -18.86
N LEU A 750 8.92 39.14 -18.75
CA LEU A 750 8.07 38.67 -19.85
C LEU A 750 7.14 39.81 -20.31
N SER A 751 7.09 40.04 -21.63
CA SER A 751 6.32 41.12 -22.25
C SER A 751 5.55 40.63 -23.48
N VAL A 752 4.54 41.40 -23.90
CA VAL A 752 3.84 41.17 -25.17
C VAL A 752 4.83 41.20 -26.34
N GLY A 753 4.69 40.22 -27.22
CA GLY A 753 5.57 39.97 -28.36
C GLY A 753 6.68 38.96 -28.07
N ASP A 754 6.95 38.60 -26.82
CA ASP A 754 7.93 37.58 -26.46
C ASP A 754 7.47 36.16 -26.81
N VAL A 755 8.42 35.25 -27.02
CA VAL A 755 8.13 33.81 -27.17
C VAL A 755 8.78 33.03 -26.04
N ILE A 756 8.00 32.22 -25.33
CA ILE A 756 8.50 31.26 -24.35
C ILE A 756 8.92 30.00 -25.08
N TYR A 757 10.17 29.57 -24.85
CA TYR A 757 10.70 28.32 -25.35
C TYR A 757 11.02 27.38 -24.18
N ILE A 758 10.24 26.30 -24.10
CA ILE A 758 10.47 25.20 -23.17
C ILE A 758 10.76 23.93 -23.97
N SER A 759 11.82 23.20 -23.60
CA SER A 759 12.04 21.84 -24.08
C SER A 759 12.58 20.98 -22.95
N TYR A 760 12.08 19.75 -22.87
CA TYR A 760 12.50 18.80 -21.86
C TYR A 760 12.38 17.36 -22.35
N GLU A 761 13.08 16.47 -21.67
CA GLU A 761 12.97 15.04 -21.85
C GLU A 761 12.29 14.43 -20.64
N SER A 762 11.43 13.44 -20.86
CA SER A 762 10.86 12.58 -19.83
C SER A 762 11.24 11.14 -20.11
N TYR A 763 11.50 10.39 -19.06
CA TYR A 763 11.88 8.98 -19.11
C TYR A 763 10.87 8.18 -18.31
N PHE A 764 10.36 7.12 -18.91
CA PHE A 764 9.38 6.25 -18.27
C PHE A 764 9.83 4.79 -18.35
N GLY A 765 9.44 4.05 -17.34
CA GLY A 765 9.83 2.67 -17.14
C GLY A 765 9.09 2.15 -15.92
N GLY A 766 8.54 0.96 -16.04
CA GLY A 766 7.77 0.34 -14.96
C GLY A 766 8.34 -1.02 -14.57
N SER A 767 7.70 -1.61 -13.57
CA SER A 767 7.76 -3.03 -13.26
C SER A 767 6.34 -3.57 -13.17
N GLY A 768 6.21 -4.88 -13.21
CA GLY A 768 4.95 -5.58 -13.06
C GLY A 768 4.21 -5.90 -14.36
N ARG A 769 2.96 -6.38 -14.26
CA ARG A 769 2.21 -6.93 -15.41
C ARG A 769 2.25 -6.08 -16.69
N PHE A 770 2.28 -4.76 -16.55
CA PHE A 770 2.26 -3.80 -17.65
C PHE A 770 3.62 -3.11 -17.91
N TYR A 771 4.74 -3.66 -17.41
CA TYR A 771 6.05 -3.01 -17.51
C TYR A 771 6.54 -2.83 -18.96
N LYS A 772 6.13 -3.71 -19.87
CA LYS A 772 6.41 -3.61 -21.31
C LYS A 772 5.38 -2.76 -22.03
N ASP A 773 4.33 -2.32 -21.35
CA ASP A 773 3.23 -1.60 -21.98
C ASP A 773 3.35 -0.10 -21.86
N PHE A 774 2.74 0.56 -22.84
CA PHE A 774 2.73 2.00 -23.00
C PHE A 774 1.30 2.46 -23.20
N VAL A 775 0.91 3.47 -22.43
CA VAL A 775 -0.38 4.15 -22.53
C VAL A 775 -0.09 5.64 -22.60
N ASP A 776 -0.73 6.33 -23.53
CA ASP A 776 -0.63 7.78 -23.65
C ASP A 776 -1.91 8.37 -24.26
N TYR A 777 -2.13 9.66 -24.05
CA TYR A 777 -3.15 10.43 -24.72
C TYR A 777 -2.67 11.86 -24.99
N TYR A 778 -2.89 12.35 -26.20
CA TYR A 778 -2.35 13.63 -26.65
C TYR A 778 -3.42 14.46 -27.36
N GLN A 779 -3.60 15.70 -26.92
CA GLN A 779 -4.58 16.64 -27.46
C GLN A 779 -4.02 17.36 -28.70
N PHE A 780 -4.81 17.43 -29.77
CA PHE A 780 -4.45 18.16 -30.99
C PHE A 780 -5.19 19.49 -31.13
N ASP A 781 -6.47 19.57 -30.79
CA ASP A 781 -7.22 20.82 -30.89
C ASP A 781 -7.01 21.72 -29.67
N SER A 782 -7.07 23.04 -29.87
CA SER A 782 -6.84 24.03 -28.81
C SER A 782 -7.82 25.20 -28.90
N PHE A 783 -8.17 25.78 -27.74
CA PHE A 783 -8.85 27.08 -27.64
C PHE A 783 -7.93 28.26 -27.96
N HIS A 784 -6.62 28.00 -28.05
CA HIS A 784 -5.63 28.98 -28.47
C HIS A 784 -5.26 28.72 -29.93
N PRO A 785 -5.03 29.76 -30.74
CA PRO A 785 -4.54 29.55 -32.10
C PRO A 785 -3.23 28.78 -32.08
N CYS A 786 -3.18 27.69 -32.86
CA CYS A 786 -2.04 26.79 -32.92
C CYS A 786 -1.53 26.67 -34.35
N LEU A 787 -0.29 27.08 -34.58
CA LEU A 787 0.34 26.96 -35.90
C LEU A 787 0.74 25.52 -36.22
N LYS A 788 1.22 24.78 -35.23
CA LYS A 788 1.61 23.39 -35.41
C LYS A 788 1.53 22.62 -34.10
N THR A 789 0.84 21.49 -34.14
CA THR A 789 0.92 20.44 -33.12
C THR A 789 1.33 19.12 -33.76
N SER A 790 2.18 18.33 -33.11
CA SER A 790 2.58 17.03 -33.63
C SER A 790 3.01 16.05 -32.54
N TYR A 791 2.59 14.79 -32.73
CA TYR A 791 3.00 13.66 -31.91
C TYR A 791 3.68 12.60 -32.78
N THR A 792 4.89 12.20 -32.42
CA THR A 792 5.62 11.11 -33.09
C THR A 792 5.89 9.96 -32.12
N LEU A 793 5.46 8.74 -32.48
CA LEU A 793 5.78 7.51 -31.76
C LEU A 793 6.79 6.67 -32.56
N ILE A 794 7.93 6.36 -31.94
CA ILE A 794 8.96 5.47 -32.45
C ILE A 794 8.89 4.18 -31.63
N ALA A 795 8.45 3.08 -32.23
CA ALA A 795 8.23 1.81 -31.55
C ALA A 795 9.02 0.67 -32.20
N PRO A 796 9.37 -0.40 -31.46
CA PRO A 796 9.90 -1.62 -32.05
C PRO A 796 8.95 -2.20 -33.10
N ASP A 797 9.50 -2.71 -34.20
CA ASP A 797 8.72 -3.23 -35.34
C ASP A 797 7.68 -4.31 -34.98
N LYS A 798 8.00 -5.15 -34.00
CA LYS A 798 7.16 -6.25 -33.49
C LYS A 798 6.17 -5.82 -32.41
N LYS A 799 6.29 -4.62 -31.84
CA LYS A 799 5.35 -4.16 -30.79
C LYS A 799 4.01 -3.80 -31.45
N LYS A 800 2.93 -4.39 -30.95
CA LYS A 800 1.56 -4.05 -31.37
C LYS A 800 1.17 -2.71 -30.72
N ILE A 801 0.76 -1.74 -31.54
CA ILE A 801 0.32 -0.42 -31.10
C ILE A 801 -1.16 -0.28 -31.45
N ASN A 802 -2.01 -0.14 -30.43
CA ASN A 802 -3.40 0.25 -30.64
C ASN A 802 -3.50 1.77 -30.46
N TYR A 803 -4.15 2.45 -31.39
CA TYR A 803 -4.41 3.88 -31.27
C TYR A 803 -5.82 4.21 -31.73
N LYS A 804 -6.39 5.29 -31.20
CA LYS A 804 -7.72 5.79 -31.55
C LYS A 804 -7.76 7.29 -31.45
N VAL A 805 -8.26 7.94 -32.49
CA VAL A 805 -8.53 9.38 -32.48
C VAL A 805 -10.00 9.59 -32.13
N THR A 806 -10.27 10.45 -31.16
CA THR A 806 -11.63 10.86 -30.78
C THR A 806 -11.96 12.22 -31.41
N ASN A 807 -13.26 12.54 -31.52
CA ASN A 807 -13.77 13.86 -31.94
C ASN A 807 -13.32 14.34 -33.33
N GLY A 808 -12.93 13.42 -34.21
CA GLY A 808 -12.58 13.71 -35.59
C GLY A 808 -11.62 12.68 -36.16
N GLU A 809 -10.98 13.05 -37.27
CA GLU A 809 -9.94 12.26 -37.90
C GLU A 809 -8.60 13.01 -37.88
N LEU A 810 -7.51 12.28 -37.70
CA LEU A 810 -6.15 12.77 -37.90
C LEU A 810 -5.46 11.87 -38.91
N LYS A 811 -4.95 12.48 -39.97
CA LYS A 811 -4.05 11.78 -40.88
C LYS A 811 -2.71 11.58 -40.18
N PHE A 812 -2.06 10.45 -40.46
CA PHE A 812 -0.73 10.17 -39.94
C PHE A 812 0.13 9.52 -41.00
N GLU A 813 1.44 9.71 -40.86
CA GLU A 813 2.44 8.99 -41.65
C GLU A 813 2.97 7.81 -40.84
N GLN A 814 3.10 6.66 -41.50
CA GLN A 814 3.81 5.50 -40.94
C GLN A 814 5.02 5.18 -41.80
N LYS A 815 6.19 5.04 -41.17
CA LYS A 815 7.44 4.61 -41.81
C LYS A 815 8.03 3.44 -41.05
N THR A 816 8.80 2.62 -41.75
CA THR A 816 9.61 1.55 -41.15
C THR A 816 11.05 1.82 -41.51
N GLU A 817 11.89 1.98 -40.49
CA GLU A 817 13.31 2.23 -40.63
C GLU A 817 14.06 1.23 -39.74
N LYS A 818 14.87 0.35 -40.35
CA LYS A 818 15.53 -0.76 -39.65
C LYS A 818 14.51 -1.59 -38.87
N ASP A 819 14.69 -1.76 -37.57
CA ASP A 819 13.84 -2.55 -36.66
C ASP A 819 12.81 -1.68 -35.91
N GLN A 820 12.45 -0.51 -36.46
CA GLN A 820 11.51 0.43 -35.85
C GLN A 820 10.36 0.80 -36.78
N LYS A 821 9.17 0.99 -36.19
CA LYS A 821 8.01 1.64 -36.81
C LYS A 821 7.86 3.04 -36.23
N ILE A 822 7.71 4.02 -37.11
CA ILE A 822 7.56 5.42 -36.76
C ILE A 822 6.18 5.88 -37.22
N PHE A 823 5.40 6.41 -36.29
CA PHE A 823 4.08 6.98 -36.53
C PHE A 823 4.14 8.48 -36.23
N THR A 824 3.74 9.33 -37.17
CA THR A 824 3.69 10.78 -36.97
C THR A 824 2.31 11.30 -37.27
N TRP A 825 1.65 11.83 -36.24
CA TRP A 825 0.41 12.60 -36.34
C TRP A 825 0.76 14.08 -36.24
N SER A 826 0.27 14.89 -37.16
CA SER A 826 0.52 16.33 -37.14
C SER A 826 -0.67 17.09 -37.67
N LEU A 827 -0.80 18.33 -37.18
CA LEU A 827 -1.81 19.26 -37.62
C LEU A 827 -1.22 20.66 -37.67
N ASP A 828 -1.29 21.26 -38.86
CA ASP A 828 -0.76 22.59 -39.15
C ASP A 828 -1.90 23.59 -39.34
N ASN A 829 -1.67 24.85 -38.96
CA ASN A 829 -2.61 25.97 -39.06
C ASN A 829 -4.01 25.61 -38.53
N LEU A 830 -4.05 25.22 -37.25
CA LEU A 830 -5.26 24.76 -36.59
C LEU A 830 -6.33 25.86 -36.55
N ASN A 831 -7.55 25.51 -36.95
CA ASN A 831 -8.71 26.33 -36.61
C ASN A 831 -8.95 26.21 -35.11
N THR A 832 -8.88 27.34 -34.41
CA THR A 832 -9.13 27.43 -32.97
C THR A 832 -10.52 26.91 -32.63
N LEU A 833 -10.64 26.16 -31.53
CA LEU A 833 -11.93 25.80 -30.95
C LEU A 833 -12.74 27.08 -30.66
N SER A 834 -14.07 26.98 -30.75
CA SER A 834 -14.93 28.10 -30.34
C SER A 834 -14.70 28.43 -28.87
N GLN A 835 -14.86 29.70 -28.49
CA GLN A 835 -14.65 30.18 -27.13
C GLN A 835 -15.33 29.27 -26.09
N GLN A 836 -14.64 29.04 -24.97
CA GLN A 836 -15.18 28.26 -23.86
C GLN A 836 -16.50 28.86 -23.34
N GLU A 837 -17.48 27.99 -23.11
CA GLU A 837 -18.82 28.34 -22.62
C GLU A 837 -19.06 27.65 -21.26
N TYR A 838 -19.81 28.29 -20.36
CA TYR A 838 -20.17 27.67 -19.08
C TYR A 838 -20.89 26.33 -19.26
N PHE A 839 -20.54 25.35 -18.42
CA PHE A 839 -21.10 23.99 -18.43
C PHE A 839 -20.94 23.23 -19.76
N MET A 840 -19.99 23.61 -20.62
CA MET A 840 -19.64 22.80 -21.79
C MET A 840 -19.02 21.45 -21.39
N PRO A 841 -18.96 20.45 -22.29
CA PRO A 841 -18.25 19.19 -22.02
C PRO A 841 -16.75 19.42 -21.80
N GLN A 842 -16.10 18.44 -21.17
CA GLN A 842 -14.64 18.44 -21.02
C GLN A 842 -13.95 18.41 -22.39
N ASP A 843 -12.72 18.93 -22.45
CA ASP A 843 -11.94 19.05 -23.69
C ASP A 843 -11.86 17.72 -24.45
N VAL A 844 -11.62 16.61 -23.74
CA VAL A 844 -11.56 15.25 -24.29
C VAL A 844 -12.82 14.78 -25.02
N ASP A 845 -13.98 15.40 -24.77
CA ASP A 845 -15.25 15.06 -25.42
C ASP A 845 -15.52 15.87 -26.69
N ILE A 846 -14.77 16.96 -26.93
CA ILE A 846 -14.98 17.91 -28.02
C ILE A 846 -13.74 18.14 -28.91
N ALA A 847 -12.54 18.05 -28.34
CA ALA A 847 -11.26 18.25 -29.02
C ALA A 847 -10.73 16.92 -29.54
N ARG A 848 -10.02 16.91 -30.67
CA ARG A 848 -9.35 15.70 -31.13
C ARG A 848 -8.25 15.28 -30.17
N TYR A 849 -8.39 14.07 -29.61
CA TYR A 849 -7.36 13.40 -28.83
C TYR A 849 -6.90 12.14 -29.54
N LEU A 850 -5.59 11.92 -29.57
CA LEU A 850 -4.97 10.66 -29.93
C LEU A 850 -4.77 9.85 -28.65
N HIS A 851 -5.46 8.72 -28.52
CA HIS A 851 -5.22 7.73 -27.46
C HIS A 851 -4.36 6.61 -27.99
N ILE A 852 -3.37 6.18 -27.21
CA ILE A 852 -2.44 5.09 -27.55
C ILE A 852 -2.43 4.10 -26.39
N SER A 853 -2.50 2.82 -26.69
CA SER A 853 -2.29 1.75 -25.72
C SER A 853 -1.67 0.53 -26.37
N THR A 854 -0.74 -0.11 -25.66
CA THR A 854 -0.25 -1.45 -26.02
C THR A 854 -0.86 -2.56 -25.16
N ILE A 855 -1.69 -2.22 -24.17
CA ILE A 855 -2.48 -3.17 -23.40
C ILE A 855 -3.55 -3.76 -24.32
N GLU A 856 -3.72 -5.08 -24.29
CA GLU A 856 -4.57 -5.77 -25.26
C GLU A 856 -6.06 -5.65 -24.95
N SER A 857 -6.44 -5.71 -23.66
CA SER A 857 -7.84 -5.75 -23.25
C SER A 857 -8.10 -5.13 -21.88
N TRP A 858 -9.37 -4.80 -21.62
CA TRP A 858 -9.83 -4.39 -20.28
C TRP A 858 -9.80 -5.55 -19.27
N ASN A 859 -9.87 -6.80 -19.74
CA ASN A 859 -9.65 -8.00 -18.92
C ASN A 859 -8.28 -8.00 -18.25
N ASP A 860 -7.23 -7.60 -18.97
CA ASP A 860 -5.88 -7.57 -18.40
C ASP A 860 -5.82 -6.64 -17.18
N ILE A 861 -6.55 -5.52 -17.25
CA ILE A 861 -6.65 -4.52 -16.18
C ILE A 861 -7.53 -5.02 -15.03
N ALA A 862 -8.67 -5.62 -15.34
CA ALA A 862 -9.57 -6.19 -14.34
C ALA A 862 -8.89 -7.30 -13.53
N PHE A 863 -8.17 -8.21 -14.20
CA PHE A 863 -7.44 -9.28 -13.54
C PHE A 863 -6.21 -8.77 -12.79
N TRP A 864 -5.48 -7.80 -13.34
CA TRP A 864 -4.37 -7.16 -12.64
C TRP A 864 -4.81 -6.52 -11.33
N TYR A 865 -5.87 -5.71 -11.38
CA TYR A 865 -6.36 -5.02 -10.18
C TYR A 865 -6.98 -6.01 -9.17
N SER A 866 -7.64 -7.07 -9.66
CA SER A 866 -8.11 -8.18 -8.81
C SER A 866 -6.95 -8.80 -8.03
N ASP A 867 -5.87 -9.19 -8.71
CA ASP A 867 -4.68 -9.79 -8.08
C ASP A 867 -4.05 -8.84 -7.05
N LEU A 868 -3.99 -7.53 -7.37
CA LEU A 868 -3.45 -6.50 -6.49
C LEU A 868 -4.24 -6.35 -5.18
N VAL A 869 -5.58 -6.42 -5.26
CA VAL A 869 -6.49 -6.24 -4.12
C VAL A 869 -6.63 -7.52 -3.30
N ARG A 870 -6.67 -8.70 -3.92
CA ARG A 870 -6.84 -10.00 -3.23
C ARG A 870 -5.77 -10.24 -2.16
N SER A 871 -4.55 -9.75 -2.37
CA SER A 871 -3.47 -9.85 -1.37
C SER A 871 -3.78 -9.06 -0.07
N GLN A 872 -4.65 -8.04 -0.16
CA GLN A 872 -5.05 -7.17 0.95
C GLN A 872 -6.29 -7.67 1.68
N ILE A 873 -7.17 -8.41 0.99
CA ILE A 873 -8.37 -9.01 1.59
C ILE A 873 -7.94 -10.12 2.54
N ARG A 874 -7.87 -9.77 3.83
CA ARG A 874 -7.51 -10.69 4.93
C ARG A 874 -8.55 -10.59 6.02
N PHE A 875 -9.02 -11.76 6.45
CA PHE A 875 -10.05 -11.89 7.47
C PHE A 875 -9.38 -12.40 8.75
N ASN A 876 -8.84 -11.47 9.54
CA ASN A 876 -8.18 -11.77 10.81
C ASN A 876 -9.12 -11.53 12.01
N SER A 877 -8.63 -11.73 13.24
CA SER A 877 -9.42 -11.57 14.47
C SER A 877 -10.06 -10.20 14.64
N GLN A 878 -9.42 -9.13 14.15
CA GLN A 878 -9.97 -7.77 14.22
C GLN A 878 -11.14 -7.57 13.25
N VAL A 879 -11.04 -8.14 12.04
CA VAL A 879 -12.14 -8.13 11.06
C VAL A 879 -13.29 -9.01 11.55
N GLU A 880 -13.00 -10.13 12.21
CA GLU A 880 -14.00 -10.99 12.87
C GLU A 880 -14.70 -10.27 14.03
N GLU A 881 -13.99 -9.50 14.87
CA GLU A 881 -14.61 -8.66 15.91
C GLU A 881 -15.53 -7.57 15.31
N ALA A 882 -15.07 -6.90 14.25
CA ALA A 882 -15.90 -5.95 13.52
C ALA A 882 -17.16 -6.63 12.95
N TYR A 883 -17.01 -7.77 12.27
CA TYR A 883 -18.12 -8.56 11.72
C TYR A 883 -19.14 -8.95 12.81
N ASN A 884 -18.66 -9.45 13.96
CA ASN A 884 -19.52 -9.84 15.09
C ASN A 884 -20.20 -8.63 15.74
N SER A 885 -19.58 -7.44 15.72
CA SER A 885 -20.22 -6.21 16.19
C SER A 885 -21.37 -5.75 15.28
N ILE A 886 -21.28 -6.02 13.97
CA ILE A 886 -22.31 -5.71 12.98
C ILE A 886 -23.45 -6.74 13.07
N PHE A 887 -23.12 -8.01 13.29
CA PHE A 887 -24.06 -9.14 13.27
C PHE A 887 -24.06 -9.96 14.58
N PRO A 888 -24.36 -9.36 15.75
CA PRO A 888 -24.28 -10.05 17.04
C PRO A 888 -25.28 -11.21 17.22
N LYS A 889 -26.30 -11.29 16.36
CA LYS A 889 -27.31 -12.38 16.32
C LYS A 889 -27.16 -13.28 15.08
N GLY A 890 -26.06 -13.15 14.33
CA GLY A 890 -25.88 -13.77 13.03
C GLY A 890 -26.70 -13.11 11.91
N ILE A 891 -26.59 -13.67 10.70
CA ILE A 891 -27.17 -13.12 9.46
C ILE A 891 -28.44 -13.83 8.97
N SER A 892 -28.79 -15.00 9.54
CA SER A 892 -29.80 -15.91 8.98
C SER A 892 -31.21 -15.34 8.88
N SER A 893 -31.56 -14.33 9.68
CA SER A 893 -32.86 -13.66 9.65
C SER A 893 -32.88 -12.35 8.87
N LEU A 894 -31.77 -11.98 8.21
CA LEU A 894 -31.62 -10.70 7.52
C LEU A 894 -31.72 -10.90 6.01
N SER A 895 -32.35 -9.95 5.31
CA SER A 895 -32.34 -9.92 3.84
C SER A 895 -31.00 -9.39 3.33
N LYS A 896 -30.67 -9.60 2.05
CA LYS A 896 -29.42 -9.10 1.48
C LYS A 896 -29.30 -7.57 1.58
N ASP A 897 -30.42 -6.87 1.35
CA ASP A 897 -30.53 -5.42 1.54
C ASP A 897 -30.16 -4.99 2.98
N GLU A 898 -30.65 -5.70 3.99
CA GLU A 898 -30.38 -5.38 5.40
C GLU A 898 -28.93 -5.68 5.81
N ILE A 899 -28.36 -6.77 5.29
CA ILE A 899 -26.93 -7.10 5.49
C ILE A 899 -26.05 -6.00 4.91
N ALA A 900 -26.25 -5.65 3.63
CA ALA A 900 -25.47 -4.62 2.95
C ALA A 900 -25.61 -3.25 3.63
N LYS A 901 -26.83 -2.88 4.04
CA LYS A 901 -27.11 -1.62 4.75
C LYS A 901 -26.38 -1.52 6.08
N ARG A 902 -26.29 -2.61 6.86
CA ARG A 902 -25.56 -2.62 8.14
C ARG A 902 -24.06 -2.45 7.96
N ILE A 903 -23.49 -3.13 6.97
CA ILE A 903 -22.07 -2.97 6.63
C ILE A 903 -21.79 -1.54 6.15
N TYR A 904 -22.65 -1.00 5.27
CA TYR A 904 -22.56 0.37 4.77
C TYR A 904 -22.49 1.38 5.92
N TYR A 905 -23.48 1.36 6.82
CA TYR A 905 -23.51 2.32 7.94
C TYR A 905 -22.44 2.05 8.99
N TYR A 906 -21.96 0.81 9.16
CA TYR A 906 -20.78 0.55 9.99
C TYR A 906 -19.57 1.33 9.47
N ILE A 907 -19.33 1.31 8.16
CA ILE A 907 -18.23 2.05 7.54
C ILE A 907 -18.48 3.57 7.61
N MET A 908 -19.69 4.04 7.31
CA MET A 908 -19.98 5.48 7.31
C MET A 908 -19.91 6.10 8.72
N ASP A 909 -20.28 5.34 9.76
CA ASP A 909 -20.37 5.86 11.14
C ASP A 909 -19.03 5.83 11.89
N ASN A 910 -18.11 4.93 11.53
CA ASN A 910 -16.91 4.65 12.35
C ASN A 910 -15.59 5.11 11.73
N PHE A 911 -15.58 5.55 10.47
CA PHE A 911 -14.36 5.80 9.70
C PHE A 911 -14.39 7.19 9.04
N ASN A 912 -13.22 7.76 8.75
CA ASN A 912 -13.10 9.06 8.09
C ASN A 912 -12.26 8.96 6.81
N TYR A 913 -12.76 9.55 5.73
CA TYR A 913 -12.07 9.59 4.44
C TYR A 913 -10.78 10.40 4.52
N SER A 914 -9.69 9.86 3.99
CA SER A 914 -8.37 10.52 3.96
C SER A 914 -7.58 10.08 2.74
N TYR A 915 -7.53 10.94 1.72
CA TYR A 915 -6.67 10.76 0.55
C TYR A 915 -5.33 11.47 0.75
N VAL A 916 -4.23 10.71 0.73
CA VAL A 916 -2.87 11.25 0.78
C VAL A 916 -1.96 10.42 -0.13
N SER A 917 -1.31 11.07 -1.08
CA SER A 917 -0.54 10.43 -2.16
C SER A 917 0.67 9.61 -1.72
N PHE A 918 1.16 9.79 -0.48
CA PHE A 918 2.37 9.10 0.02
C PHE A 918 2.10 7.86 0.89
N ARG A 919 0.85 7.61 1.36
CA ARG A 919 0.61 6.51 2.32
C ARG A 919 0.78 5.12 1.68
N GLN A 920 0.31 4.93 0.44
CA GLN A 920 0.43 3.72 -0.40
C GLN A 920 0.32 4.13 -1.89
N SER A 921 0.74 3.28 -2.84
CA SER A 921 0.60 3.59 -4.28
C SER A 921 -0.87 3.90 -4.65
N GLY A 922 -1.10 4.65 -5.73
CA GLY A 922 -2.45 5.05 -6.16
C GLY A 922 -3.45 3.89 -6.33
N PHE A 923 -2.98 2.65 -6.51
CA PHE A 923 -3.79 1.48 -6.83
C PHE A 923 -4.04 0.52 -5.65
N ILE A 924 -3.16 0.49 -4.64
CA ILE A 924 -3.15 -0.55 -3.61
C ILE A 924 -3.99 -0.14 -2.39
N PRO A 925 -5.07 -0.87 -2.02
CA PRO A 925 -5.79 -0.59 -0.79
C PRO A 925 -5.04 -1.06 0.46
N GLN A 926 -5.37 -0.48 1.60
CA GLN A 926 -4.99 -0.96 2.92
C GLN A 926 -5.67 -2.31 3.23
N LYS A 927 -5.03 -3.13 4.06
CA LYS A 927 -5.67 -4.31 4.66
C LYS A 927 -6.89 -3.87 5.48
N PRO A 928 -8.03 -4.60 5.45
CA PRO A 928 -9.23 -4.28 6.23
C PRO A 928 -8.98 -4.07 7.73
N SER A 929 -8.08 -4.87 8.33
CA SER A 929 -7.68 -4.70 9.74
C SER A 929 -7.05 -3.33 10.02
N LYS A 930 -6.20 -2.84 9.11
CA LYS A 930 -5.58 -1.52 9.22
C LYS A 930 -6.58 -0.38 9.05
N THR A 931 -7.53 -0.53 8.13
CA THR A 931 -8.65 0.40 7.99
C THR A 931 -9.47 0.47 9.29
N ILE A 932 -9.76 -0.68 9.92
CA ILE A 932 -10.47 -0.76 11.22
C ILE A 932 -9.66 -0.14 12.36
N SER A 933 -8.36 -0.44 12.48
CA SER A 933 -7.56 0.08 13.61
C SER A 933 -7.31 1.58 13.48
N SER A 934 -7.01 2.06 12.28
CA SER A 934 -6.73 3.49 12.04
C SER A 934 -7.99 4.35 11.99
N LYS A 935 -9.16 3.76 11.68
CA LYS A 935 -10.41 4.47 11.37
C LYS A 935 -10.29 5.48 10.21
N LEU A 936 -9.30 5.28 9.34
CA LEU A 936 -8.99 6.13 8.20
C LEU A 936 -8.83 5.30 6.93
N GLY A 937 -9.25 5.83 5.79
CA GLY A 937 -9.04 5.20 4.49
C GLY A 937 -9.50 6.06 3.32
N ASP A 938 -9.17 5.67 2.10
CA ASP A 938 -9.68 6.27 0.87
C ASP A 938 -10.71 5.35 0.16
N CYS A 939 -11.04 5.64 -1.10
CA CYS A 939 -12.13 4.99 -1.84
C CYS A 939 -11.92 3.48 -2.01
N LYS A 940 -10.68 3.05 -2.28
CA LYS A 940 -10.33 1.63 -2.43
C LYS A 940 -10.25 0.92 -1.07
N ASP A 941 -9.83 1.62 0.00
CA ASP A 941 -9.79 1.05 1.35
C ASP A 941 -11.18 0.69 1.86
N PHE A 942 -12.13 1.64 1.77
CA PHE A 942 -13.50 1.43 2.22
C PHE A 942 -14.24 0.40 1.36
N SER A 943 -14.03 0.43 0.05
CA SER A 943 -14.62 -0.57 -0.85
C SER A 943 -14.07 -1.97 -0.57
N THR A 944 -12.77 -2.11 -0.30
CA THR A 944 -12.14 -3.38 0.08
C THR A 944 -12.65 -3.90 1.42
N LEU A 945 -12.81 -3.04 2.43
CA LEU A 945 -13.41 -3.39 3.72
C LEU A 945 -14.86 -3.85 3.57
N PHE A 946 -15.67 -3.14 2.76
CA PHE A 946 -17.04 -3.54 2.49
C PHE A 946 -17.10 -4.91 1.82
N VAL A 947 -16.34 -5.13 0.74
CA VAL A 947 -16.29 -6.41 0.02
C VAL A 947 -15.87 -7.54 0.96
N THR A 948 -14.87 -7.31 1.82
CA THR A 948 -14.41 -8.31 2.80
C THR A 948 -15.54 -8.74 3.75
N LEU A 949 -16.25 -7.77 4.34
CA LEU A 949 -17.35 -8.04 5.27
C LEU A 949 -18.57 -8.64 4.55
N ALA A 950 -18.85 -8.19 3.33
CA ALA A 950 -19.97 -8.65 2.50
C ALA A 950 -19.81 -10.12 2.09
N HIS A 951 -18.61 -10.51 1.62
CA HIS A 951 -18.30 -11.91 1.30
C HIS A 951 -18.40 -12.82 2.52
N LYS A 952 -17.88 -12.37 3.68
CA LYS A 952 -18.06 -13.11 4.94
C LYS A 952 -19.54 -13.28 5.31
N ALA A 953 -20.39 -12.31 4.97
CA ALA A 953 -21.84 -12.38 5.15
C ALA A 953 -22.58 -13.15 4.03
N GLY A 954 -21.87 -13.73 3.05
CA GLY A 954 -22.47 -14.48 1.94
C GLY A 954 -23.11 -13.61 0.86
N LEU A 955 -22.75 -12.32 0.77
CA LEU A 955 -23.13 -11.44 -0.33
C LEU A 955 -22.12 -11.54 -1.47
N ASP A 956 -22.62 -11.52 -2.70
CA ASP A 956 -21.80 -11.36 -3.90
C ASP A 956 -21.53 -9.86 -4.09
N ALA A 957 -20.27 -9.45 -3.94
CA ALA A 957 -19.83 -8.07 -4.00
C ALA A 957 -18.46 -7.95 -4.68
N ASN A 958 -18.34 -6.99 -5.59
CA ASN A 958 -17.13 -6.71 -6.37
C ASN A 958 -16.74 -5.24 -6.26
N LEU A 959 -15.43 -4.97 -6.39
CA LEU A 959 -14.96 -3.61 -6.59
C LEU A 959 -15.30 -3.15 -8.01
N VAL A 960 -15.49 -1.84 -8.17
CA VAL A 960 -15.72 -1.20 -9.45
C VAL A 960 -14.80 0.01 -9.55
N LEU A 961 -13.87 -0.04 -10.51
CA LEU A 961 -13.05 1.12 -10.84
C LEU A 961 -13.88 2.10 -11.65
N ILE A 962 -13.77 3.39 -11.33
CA ILE A 962 -14.57 4.45 -11.90
C ILE A 962 -13.66 5.54 -12.45
N LEU A 963 -14.02 6.03 -13.64
CA LEU A 963 -13.70 7.38 -14.07
C LEU A 963 -14.97 8.23 -13.95
N THR A 964 -14.96 9.18 -13.01
CA THR A 964 -16.11 10.02 -12.73
C THR A 964 -16.51 10.86 -13.94
N SER A 965 -17.80 11.16 -14.08
CA SER A 965 -18.38 11.75 -15.29
C SER A 965 -17.86 13.16 -15.60
N ASP A 966 -17.36 13.87 -14.59
CA ASP A 966 -16.72 15.19 -14.70
C ASP A 966 -15.34 15.15 -15.35
N ASN A 967 -14.76 13.96 -15.58
CA ASN A 967 -13.51 13.77 -16.33
C ASN A 967 -13.73 13.46 -17.82
N GLY A 968 -14.97 13.58 -18.30
CA GLY A 968 -15.32 13.37 -19.70
C GLY A 968 -15.57 11.90 -20.06
N GLN A 969 -16.41 11.68 -21.07
CA GLN A 969 -16.88 10.36 -21.48
C GLN A 969 -15.88 9.63 -22.39
N LYS A 970 -14.99 10.37 -23.06
CA LYS A 970 -14.03 9.83 -24.03
C LYS A 970 -12.59 9.72 -23.50
N SER A 971 -12.38 9.96 -22.20
CA SER A 971 -11.07 9.82 -21.55
C SER A 971 -10.54 8.38 -21.53
N LEU A 972 -11.43 7.39 -21.38
CA LEU A 972 -11.10 5.97 -21.39
C LEU A 972 -11.69 5.29 -22.63
N VAL A 973 -10.97 5.35 -23.76
CA VAL A 973 -11.38 4.71 -25.03
C VAL A 973 -10.55 3.50 -25.43
N LEU A 974 -9.34 3.35 -24.88
CA LEU A 974 -8.47 2.18 -25.04
C LEU A 974 -8.05 1.67 -23.66
N PRO A 975 -7.74 0.37 -23.51
CA PRO A 975 -7.31 -0.20 -22.23
C PRO A 975 -6.20 0.61 -21.56
N SER A 976 -6.48 1.16 -20.38
CA SER A 976 -5.52 1.89 -19.56
C SER A 976 -5.89 1.86 -18.07
N GLN A 977 -4.91 2.15 -17.21
CA GLN A 977 -5.08 2.14 -15.75
C GLN A 977 -5.67 3.45 -15.20
N ASN A 978 -6.10 4.39 -16.06
CA ASN A 978 -6.41 5.78 -15.70
C ASN A 978 -7.82 5.97 -15.11
N PHE A 979 -8.15 5.20 -14.06
CA PHE A 979 -9.35 5.40 -13.26
C PHE A 979 -9.04 6.36 -12.10
N ASN A 980 -10.02 7.14 -11.64
CA ASN A 980 -9.83 8.13 -10.57
C ASN A 980 -10.57 7.80 -9.27
N HIS A 981 -11.42 6.77 -9.27
CA HIS A 981 -12.25 6.41 -8.11
C HIS A 981 -12.57 4.91 -8.03
N CYS A 982 -13.03 4.44 -6.88
CA CYS A 982 -13.39 3.04 -6.63
C CYS A 982 -14.63 2.93 -5.74
N ILE A 983 -15.61 2.14 -6.17
CA ILE A 983 -16.88 1.89 -5.45
C ILE A 983 -17.17 0.38 -5.37
N VAL A 984 -18.33 0.01 -4.81
CA VAL A 984 -18.77 -1.40 -4.74
C VAL A 984 -20.00 -1.64 -5.60
N LYS A 985 -20.00 -2.76 -6.32
CA LYS A 985 -21.20 -3.42 -6.87
C LYS A 985 -21.57 -4.59 -5.96
N VAL A 986 -22.82 -4.67 -5.53
CA VAL A 986 -23.32 -5.76 -4.67
C VAL A 986 -24.65 -6.31 -5.20
N GLN A 987 -24.79 -7.63 -5.18
CA GLN A 987 -26.03 -8.31 -5.54
C GLN A 987 -27.01 -8.33 -4.37
N LEU A 988 -28.06 -7.52 -4.44
CA LEU A 988 -29.13 -7.43 -3.44
C LEU A 988 -30.36 -8.26 -3.82
N ASP A 989 -31.42 -8.19 -3.01
CA ASP A 989 -32.65 -8.97 -3.21
C ASP A 989 -33.38 -8.60 -4.51
N LYS A 990 -33.26 -7.34 -4.95
CA LYS A 990 -33.92 -6.79 -6.16
C LYS A 990 -33.04 -6.70 -7.40
N GLY A 991 -31.75 -7.03 -7.30
CA GLY A 991 -30.80 -6.84 -8.40
C GLY A 991 -29.46 -6.28 -7.93
N GLU A 992 -28.64 -5.90 -8.90
CA GLU A 992 -27.35 -5.26 -8.67
C GLU A 992 -27.55 -3.83 -8.12
N GLN A 993 -26.72 -3.44 -7.17
CA GLN A 993 -26.67 -2.10 -6.60
C GLN A 993 -25.23 -1.60 -6.57
N PHE A 994 -25.04 -0.33 -6.94
CA PHE A 994 -23.78 0.38 -6.75
C PHE A 994 -23.82 1.21 -5.48
N LEU A 995 -22.76 1.16 -4.68
CA LEU A 995 -22.64 1.81 -3.38
C LEU A 995 -21.37 2.67 -3.33
N GLU A 996 -21.56 3.98 -3.11
CA GLU A 996 -20.50 4.94 -2.82
C GLU A 996 -20.20 4.96 -1.32
N LEU A 997 -18.92 4.89 -0.94
CA LEU A 997 -18.47 4.70 0.44
C LEU A 997 -17.56 5.83 0.98
N THR A 998 -17.31 6.90 0.21
CA THR A 998 -16.40 7.97 0.63
C THR A 998 -17.08 9.15 1.29
N ASP A 999 -18.40 9.28 1.12
CA ASP A 999 -19.19 10.34 1.73
C ASP A 999 -20.01 9.81 2.91
N LYS A 1000 -19.51 10.06 4.14
CA LYS A 1000 -20.14 9.61 5.39
C LYS A 1000 -21.58 10.10 5.58
N ASN A 1001 -21.99 11.14 4.87
CA ASN A 1001 -23.33 11.72 4.98
C ASN A 1001 -24.28 11.21 3.89
N LEU A 1002 -23.78 10.48 2.89
CA LEU A 1002 -24.55 9.94 1.79
C LEU A 1002 -25.49 8.82 2.26
N PRO A 1003 -26.80 8.88 1.99
CA PRO A 1003 -27.70 7.79 2.33
C PRO A 1003 -27.43 6.50 1.55
N PHE A 1004 -27.73 5.35 2.14
CA PHE A 1004 -27.65 4.06 1.46
C PHE A 1004 -28.51 4.05 0.18
N LYS A 1005 -27.94 3.56 -0.93
CA LYS A 1005 -28.50 3.57 -2.31
C LYS A 1005 -28.66 4.96 -2.96
N SER A 1006 -28.10 6.02 -2.37
CA SER A 1006 -27.92 7.28 -3.08
C SER A 1006 -26.62 7.23 -3.88
N LEU A 1007 -26.58 8.00 -4.97
CA LEU A 1007 -25.42 8.13 -5.84
C LEU A 1007 -25.14 9.62 -6.06
N PRO A 1008 -23.90 10.11 -5.84
CA PRO A 1008 -23.53 11.49 -6.16
C PRO A 1008 -23.55 11.73 -7.67
N VAL A 1009 -23.76 12.99 -8.06
CA VAL A 1009 -23.93 13.39 -9.47
C VAL A 1009 -22.71 13.07 -10.34
N SER A 1010 -21.50 13.07 -9.78
CA SER A 1010 -20.24 12.72 -10.47
C SER A 1010 -20.14 11.24 -10.86
N LEU A 1011 -21.02 10.38 -10.34
CA LEU A 1011 -21.11 8.97 -10.72
C LEU A 1011 -22.23 8.70 -11.72
N GLU A 1012 -23.10 9.67 -11.98
CA GLU A 1012 -24.16 9.52 -12.99
C GLU A 1012 -23.55 9.57 -14.39
N ASN A 1013 -23.72 8.50 -15.16
CA ASN A 1013 -23.03 8.30 -16.44
C ASN A 1013 -21.50 8.26 -16.30
N ALA A 1014 -20.96 7.89 -15.14
CA ALA A 1014 -19.52 7.64 -15.02
C ALA A 1014 -19.13 6.35 -15.74
N THR A 1015 -17.89 6.32 -16.24
CA THR A 1015 -17.32 5.14 -16.91
C THR A 1015 -16.79 4.18 -15.86
N ALA A 1016 -17.15 2.91 -15.96
CA ALA A 1016 -16.90 1.91 -14.93
C ALA A 1016 -16.27 0.62 -15.50
N LEU A 1017 -15.41 -0.02 -14.72
CA LEU A 1017 -14.88 -1.36 -14.95
C LEU A 1017 -15.10 -2.22 -13.69
N GLU A 1018 -15.84 -3.31 -13.83
CA GLU A 1018 -16.05 -4.27 -12.74
C GLU A 1018 -14.80 -5.13 -12.55
N ILE A 1019 -14.39 -5.32 -11.29
CA ILE A 1019 -13.21 -6.10 -10.92
C ILE A 1019 -13.67 -7.41 -10.31
N PRO A 1020 -13.33 -8.56 -10.93
CA PRO A 1020 -13.73 -9.86 -10.38
C PRO A 1020 -13.06 -10.12 -9.03
N PHE A 1021 -13.77 -10.79 -8.12
CA PHE A 1021 -13.17 -11.28 -6.89
C PHE A 1021 -12.15 -12.41 -7.10
N MET A 1022 -12.28 -13.23 -8.17
CA MET A 1022 -11.36 -14.34 -8.50
C MET A 1022 -11.05 -14.37 -10.00
N THR A 1023 -9.79 -14.64 -10.36
CA THR A 1023 -9.30 -14.66 -11.76
C THR A 1023 -9.33 -16.05 -12.40
N THR A 1024 -9.31 -17.12 -11.62
CA THR A 1024 -8.99 -18.49 -12.09
C THR A 1024 -10.13 -19.27 -12.74
N ASN A 1025 -11.32 -18.70 -12.95
CA ASN A 1025 -12.49 -19.43 -13.45
C ASN A 1025 -13.43 -18.62 -14.38
N ASN A 1026 -13.01 -17.48 -14.92
CA ASN A 1026 -13.93 -16.60 -15.64
C ASN A 1026 -13.75 -16.69 -17.16
N ASN A 1027 -14.70 -17.36 -17.83
CA ASN A 1027 -14.97 -17.19 -19.27
C ASN A 1027 -15.69 -15.84 -19.56
N ILE A 1028 -15.67 -14.91 -18.60
CA ILE A 1028 -16.40 -13.64 -18.64
C ILE A 1028 -15.44 -12.57 -19.13
N THR A 1029 -15.89 -11.79 -20.12
CA THR A 1029 -15.19 -10.58 -20.57
C THR A 1029 -15.68 -9.38 -19.77
N TYR A 1030 -14.76 -8.70 -19.09
CA TYR A 1030 -14.94 -7.42 -18.42
C TYR A 1030 -14.62 -6.30 -19.39
N GLU A 1031 -15.63 -5.49 -19.70
CA GLU A 1031 -15.55 -4.33 -20.58
C GLU A 1031 -16.00 -3.08 -19.82
N LEU A 1032 -15.67 -1.91 -20.36
CA LEU A 1032 -16.20 -0.66 -19.83
C LEU A 1032 -17.73 -0.59 -19.99
N PHE A 1033 -18.39 -0.08 -18.96
CA PHE A 1033 -19.82 0.25 -19.01
C PHE A 1033 -20.08 1.63 -18.40
N GLN A 1034 -21.27 2.19 -18.67
CA GLN A 1034 -21.69 3.48 -18.15
C GLN A 1034 -22.68 3.29 -16.99
N LEU A 1035 -22.53 4.06 -15.91
CA LEU A 1035 -23.48 4.12 -14.79
C LEU A 1035 -24.73 4.95 -15.14
N ASN A 1036 -25.44 4.58 -16.20
CA ASN A 1036 -26.60 5.32 -16.73
C ASN A 1036 -27.97 4.69 -16.40
N LYS A 1037 -27.99 3.47 -15.84
CA LYS A 1037 -29.21 2.72 -15.47
C LYS A 1037 -29.15 2.21 -14.02
N VAL A 1038 -28.62 3.03 -13.13
CA VAL A 1038 -28.49 2.68 -11.71
C VAL A 1038 -29.81 2.93 -10.99
N ASP A 1039 -30.29 1.95 -10.21
CA ASP A 1039 -31.42 2.12 -9.28
C ASP A 1039 -30.95 3.02 -8.11
N LYS A 1040 -31.04 4.35 -8.32
CA LYS A 1040 -30.72 5.38 -7.31
C LYS A 1040 -31.98 5.97 -6.70
N ILE A 1041 -31.87 6.40 -5.44
CA ILE A 1041 -32.87 7.28 -4.82
C ILE A 1041 -32.75 8.67 -5.46
N PRO A 1042 -33.82 9.24 -6.07
CA PRO A 1042 -33.76 10.57 -6.66
C PRO A 1042 -33.53 11.64 -5.59
N SER A 1043 -32.78 12.69 -5.96
CA SER A 1043 -32.57 13.86 -5.13
C SER A 1043 -33.81 14.75 -5.18
N ILE A 1044 -34.51 14.90 -4.05
CA ILE A 1044 -35.72 15.73 -3.96
C ILE A 1044 -35.52 16.84 -2.94
N TYR A 1045 -35.80 18.08 -3.33
CA TYR A 1045 -35.79 19.23 -2.46
C TYR A 1045 -37.21 19.81 -2.32
N LYS A 1046 -37.81 19.63 -1.14
CA LYS A 1046 -39.14 20.17 -0.83
C LYS A 1046 -39.07 21.31 0.17
N ASN A 1047 -39.86 22.35 -0.05
CA ASN A 1047 -40.03 23.49 0.85
C ASN A 1047 -41.52 23.74 1.13
N ASN A 1048 -41.88 23.93 2.39
CA ASN A 1048 -43.20 24.40 2.80
C ASN A 1048 -43.02 25.73 3.53
N ILE A 1049 -43.65 26.79 3.05
CA ILE A 1049 -43.43 28.16 3.52
C ILE A 1049 -44.73 28.74 4.03
N ASN A 1050 -44.73 29.19 5.29
CA ASN A 1050 -45.77 30.07 5.80
C ASN A 1050 -45.26 31.51 5.72
N LEU A 1051 -45.80 32.31 4.79
CA LEU A 1051 -45.44 33.71 4.60
C LEU A 1051 -46.52 34.62 5.17
N VAL A 1052 -46.17 35.43 6.16
CA VAL A 1052 -47.07 36.43 6.77
C VAL A 1052 -46.59 37.82 6.42
N ILE A 1053 -47.49 38.61 5.86
CA ILE A 1053 -47.23 39.98 5.41
C ILE A 1053 -47.99 40.94 6.33
N ASP A 1054 -47.27 41.73 7.12
CA ASP A 1054 -47.86 42.72 8.04
C ASP A 1054 -47.26 44.09 7.77
N SER A 1055 -48.13 45.02 7.33
CA SER A 1055 -47.97 46.48 7.11
C SER A 1055 -46.67 47.01 6.46
N ASP A 1056 -45.48 46.61 6.91
CA ASP A 1056 -44.16 46.94 6.36
C ASP A 1056 -43.09 45.81 6.51
N GLN A 1057 -43.42 44.62 7.03
CA GLN A 1057 -42.47 43.49 7.15
C GLN A 1057 -43.04 42.17 6.62
N GLN A 1058 -42.16 41.35 6.03
CA GLN A 1058 -42.48 39.99 5.61
C GLN A 1058 -41.76 38.99 6.51
N LYS A 1059 -42.53 38.13 7.17
CA LYS A 1059 -42.00 37.03 7.99
C LYS A 1059 -42.34 35.71 7.35
N MET A 1060 -41.35 34.84 7.22
CA MET A 1060 -41.53 33.52 6.63
C MET A 1060 -40.94 32.43 7.52
N ASP A 1061 -41.74 31.37 7.71
CA ASP A 1061 -41.28 30.11 8.30
C ASP A 1061 -41.15 29.08 7.18
N VAL A 1062 -39.91 28.70 6.87
CA VAL A 1062 -39.55 27.79 5.77
C VAL A 1062 -39.21 26.42 6.35
N SER A 1063 -40.03 25.40 6.07
CA SER A 1063 -39.73 24.00 6.39
C SER A 1063 -39.17 23.29 5.16
N SER A 1064 -37.88 23.01 5.19
CA SER A 1064 -37.14 22.36 4.11
C SER A 1064 -36.97 20.87 4.39
N SER A 1065 -37.14 20.03 3.36
CA SER A 1065 -36.84 18.60 3.42
C SER A 1065 -36.07 18.14 2.19
N PHE A 1066 -35.08 17.27 2.42
CA PHE A 1066 -34.17 16.75 1.42
C PHE A 1066 -34.24 15.22 1.42
N GLU A 1067 -34.28 14.61 0.24
CA GLU A 1067 -34.21 13.17 0.01
C GLU A 1067 -33.12 12.88 -1.04
N GLY A 1068 -32.53 11.69 -1.03
CA GLY A 1068 -31.49 11.30 -2.01
C GLY A 1068 -30.11 11.90 -1.71
N ALA A 1069 -29.28 12.10 -2.74
CA ALA A 1069 -27.88 12.49 -2.60
C ALA A 1069 -27.68 13.91 -2.04
N ILE A 1070 -28.58 14.85 -2.37
CA ILE A 1070 -28.54 16.24 -1.84
C ILE A 1070 -28.58 16.30 -0.30
N THR A 1071 -29.12 15.27 0.35
CA THR A 1071 -29.14 15.15 1.81
C THR A 1071 -27.74 15.23 2.42
N SER A 1072 -26.72 14.76 1.70
CA SER A 1072 -25.34 14.73 2.19
C SER A 1072 -24.81 16.13 2.54
N TYR A 1073 -24.96 17.10 1.62
CA TYR A 1073 -24.47 18.47 1.80
C TYR A 1073 -25.03 19.09 3.09
N TYR A 1074 -26.35 19.01 3.28
CA TYR A 1074 -26.99 19.59 4.46
C TYR A 1074 -26.70 18.83 5.75
N LYS A 1075 -26.53 17.50 5.70
CA LYS A 1075 -26.03 16.73 6.85
C LYS A 1075 -24.62 17.17 7.25
N GLY A 1076 -23.76 17.48 6.28
CA GLY A 1076 -22.46 18.09 6.51
C GLY A 1076 -22.56 19.41 7.28
N ILE A 1077 -23.45 20.31 6.84
CA ILE A 1077 -23.71 21.58 7.55
C ILE A 1077 -24.14 21.32 9.00
N PHE A 1078 -25.12 20.44 9.24
CA PHE A 1078 -25.62 20.18 10.60
C PHE A 1078 -24.71 19.30 11.46
N SER A 1079 -23.58 18.82 10.92
CA SER A 1079 -22.51 18.19 11.70
C SER A 1079 -21.57 19.20 12.36
N GLU A 1080 -21.63 20.48 11.97
CA GLU A 1080 -20.88 21.58 12.57
C GLU A 1080 -21.35 21.84 14.01
N PRO A 1081 -20.43 21.83 15.02
CA PRO A 1081 -20.82 22.13 16.40
C PRO A 1081 -21.26 23.58 16.63
N SER A 1082 -20.79 24.53 15.83
CA SER A 1082 -21.12 25.96 15.97
C SER A 1082 -22.44 26.33 15.29
N TYR A 1083 -23.44 26.67 16.10
CA TYR A 1083 -24.73 27.17 15.60
C TYR A 1083 -24.58 28.47 14.78
N ASP A 1084 -23.63 29.33 15.10
CA ASP A 1084 -23.40 30.58 14.34
C ASP A 1084 -22.85 30.28 12.94
N VAL A 1085 -21.99 29.28 12.80
CA VAL A 1085 -21.50 28.83 11.49
C VAL A 1085 -22.63 28.19 10.70
N ILE A 1086 -23.43 27.31 11.30
CA ILE A 1086 -24.64 26.75 10.67
C ILE A 1086 -25.55 27.87 10.17
N LYS A 1087 -25.86 28.83 11.05
CA LYS A 1087 -26.76 29.95 10.75
C LYS A 1087 -26.20 30.83 9.63
N LYS A 1088 -24.89 31.06 9.59
CA LYS A 1088 -24.21 31.79 8.51
C LYS A 1088 -24.28 31.03 7.19
N THR A 1089 -23.97 29.74 7.16
CA THR A 1089 -24.02 28.93 5.93
C THR A 1089 -25.44 28.81 5.38
N ILE A 1090 -26.44 28.62 6.25
CA ILE A 1090 -27.84 28.60 5.84
C ILE A 1090 -28.30 30.00 5.36
N PHE A 1091 -27.80 31.08 5.98
CA PHE A 1091 -28.02 32.44 5.48
C PHE A 1091 -27.47 32.61 4.07
N GLU A 1092 -26.24 32.20 3.81
CA GLU A 1092 -25.61 32.26 2.47
C GLU A 1092 -26.44 31.48 1.43
N ASN A 1093 -26.89 30.26 1.77
CA ASN A 1093 -27.75 29.45 0.89
C ASN A 1093 -29.06 30.16 0.52
N PHE A 1094 -29.74 30.80 1.48
CA PHE A 1094 -30.98 31.54 1.20
C PHE A 1094 -30.73 32.90 0.55
N SER A 1095 -29.68 33.64 0.94
CA SER A 1095 -29.38 34.98 0.40
C SER A 1095 -29.00 34.94 -1.06
N ASN A 1096 -28.41 33.84 -1.54
CA ASN A 1096 -28.13 33.64 -2.97
C ASN A 1096 -29.40 33.63 -3.83
N ASN A 1097 -30.56 33.24 -3.27
CA ASN A 1097 -31.83 33.20 -3.98
C ASN A 1097 -32.79 34.35 -3.62
N LEU A 1098 -32.78 34.80 -2.36
CA LEU A 1098 -33.66 35.85 -1.83
C LEU A 1098 -33.03 37.25 -1.83
N GLY A 1099 -31.73 37.38 -2.11
CA GLY A 1099 -30.98 38.63 -1.96
C GLY A 1099 -30.49 38.89 -0.53
N SER A 1100 -29.75 39.99 -0.35
CA SER A 1100 -29.04 40.32 0.90
C SER A 1100 -29.89 41.00 1.98
N GLN A 1101 -31.16 41.33 1.69
CA GLN A 1101 -32.05 42.05 2.61
C GLN A 1101 -32.85 41.14 3.57
N ILE A 1102 -32.38 39.91 3.79
CA ILE A 1102 -32.99 38.97 4.72
C ILE A 1102 -32.23 38.91 6.03
N LYS A 1103 -32.89 38.44 7.09
CA LYS A 1103 -32.30 38.07 8.37
C LYS A 1103 -32.82 36.70 8.76
N ILE A 1104 -31.92 35.74 8.97
CA ILE A 1104 -32.29 34.50 9.65
C ILE A 1104 -32.47 34.80 11.13
N ASP A 1105 -33.67 34.62 11.65
CA ASP A 1105 -33.95 34.78 13.07
C ASP A 1105 -33.49 33.54 13.83
N THR A 1106 -33.94 32.36 13.41
CA THR A 1106 -33.57 31.07 14.03
C THR A 1106 -33.74 29.89 13.07
N ILE A 1107 -33.04 28.79 13.37
CA ILE A 1107 -33.16 27.49 12.71
C ILE A 1107 -33.59 26.47 13.78
N TYR A 1108 -34.66 25.72 13.52
CA TYR A 1108 -35.30 24.82 14.49
C TYR A 1108 -35.86 23.57 13.81
N ASN A 1109 -36.44 22.64 14.59
CA ASN A 1109 -37.00 21.37 14.10
C ASN A 1109 -36.03 20.55 13.22
N ILE A 1110 -34.74 20.62 13.51
CA ILE A 1110 -33.71 19.87 12.80
C ILE A 1110 -33.88 18.39 13.15
N ASN A 1111 -34.27 17.56 12.18
CA ASN A 1111 -34.26 16.12 12.34
C ASN A 1111 -32.80 15.64 12.34
N LYS A 1112 -32.30 15.27 13.52
CA LYS A 1112 -30.92 14.82 13.73
C LYS A 1112 -30.69 13.34 13.43
N ASP A 1113 -31.68 12.61 12.90
CA ASP A 1113 -31.50 11.20 12.54
C ASP A 1113 -30.70 11.07 11.24
N ILE A 1114 -29.38 11.10 11.37
CA ILE A 1114 -28.40 11.05 10.28
C ILE A 1114 -28.54 9.77 9.45
N LYS A 1115 -29.14 8.68 9.99
CA LYS A 1115 -29.30 7.40 9.29
C LYS A 1115 -30.51 7.35 8.35
N LYS A 1116 -31.41 8.34 8.43
CA LYS A 1116 -32.52 8.42 7.50
C LYS A 1116 -32.10 9.06 6.18
N ALA A 1117 -32.70 8.57 5.10
CA ALA A 1117 -32.54 9.14 3.77
C ALA A 1117 -33.20 10.53 3.64
N ASN A 1118 -33.99 10.95 4.64
CA ASN A 1118 -34.66 12.24 4.67
C ASN A 1118 -34.12 13.16 5.78
N LEU A 1119 -33.62 14.34 5.42
CA LEU A 1119 -33.28 15.42 6.35
C LEU A 1119 -34.38 16.48 6.33
N ARG A 1120 -34.71 17.05 7.50
CA ARG A 1120 -35.68 18.14 7.61
C ARG A 1120 -35.22 19.18 8.61
N PHE A 1121 -35.47 20.46 8.32
CA PHE A 1121 -35.31 21.56 9.27
C PHE A 1121 -36.27 22.71 8.94
N SER A 1122 -36.43 23.62 9.89
CA SER A 1122 -37.23 24.84 9.73
C SER A 1122 -36.36 26.08 9.95
N THR A 1123 -36.58 27.13 9.15
CA THR A 1123 -35.89 28.41 9.26
C THR A 1123 -36.91 29.53 9.37
N SER A 1124 -36.82 30.34 10.42
CA SER A 1124 -37.56 31.60 10.55
C SER A 1124 -36.72 32.71 9.93
N ILE A 1125 -37.28 33.39 8.93
CA ILE A 1125 -36.61 34.46 8.18
C ILE A 1125 -37.49 35.72 8.23
N THR A 1126 -36.88 36.86 8.54
CA THR A 1126 -37.48 38.19 8.36
C THR A 1126 -36.86 38.84 7.13
N SER A 1127 -37.69 39.23 6.16
CA SER A 1127 -37.26 40.07 5.04
C SER A 1127 -37.52 41.55 5.35
N ASN A 1128 -36.50 42.37 5.11
CA ASN A 1128 -36.59 43.83 5.26
C ASN A 1128 -36.92 44.53 3.93
N GLU A 1129 -37.30 43.78 2.90
CA GLU A 1129 -37.74 44.35 1.63
C GLU A 1129 -39.04 45.16 1.82
N LYS A 1130 -39.02 46.40 1.32
CA LYS A 1130 -40.20 47.28 1.37
C LYS A 1130 -41.25 46.79 0.38
N ILE A 1131 -42.50 46.70 0.84
CA ILE A 1131 -43.65 46.37 0.00
C ILE A 1131 -43.93 47.53 -0.95
N ASN A 1132 -43.91 47.26 -2.25
CA ASN A 1132 -44.24 48.24 -3.28
C ASN A 1132 -45.75 48.52 -3.31
N LYS A 1133 -46.15 49.76 -3.62
CA LYS A 1133 -47.55 50.19 -3.67
C LYS A 1133 -47.86 50.88 -4.99
N ILE A 1134 -48.98 50.53 -5.62
CA ILE A 1134 -49.55 51.26 -6.76
C ILE A 1134 -50.96 51.70 -6.35
N GLY A 1135 -51.12 52.99 -6.03
CA GLY A 1135 -52.35 53.49 -5.43
C GLY A 1135 -52.58 52.92 -4.02
N SER A 1136 -53.75 52.33 -3.76
CA SER A 1136 -54.05 51.60 -2.52
C SER A 1136 -53.59 50.13 -2.52
N THR A 1137 -53.31 49.56 -3.69
CA THR A 1137 -52.92 48.16 -3.84
C THR A 1137 -51.45 47.97 -3.49
N LYS A 1138 -51.18 47.04 -2.58
CA LYS A 1138 -49.85 46.54 -2.23
C LYS A 1138 -49.47 45.42 -3.17
N ILE A 1139 -48.20 45.37 -3.55
CA ILE A 1139 -47.67 44.41 -4.52
C ILE A 1139 -46.45 43.71 -3.94
N ILE A 1140 -46.45 42.39 -4.06
CA ILE A 1140 -45.32 41.52 -3.72
C ILE A 1140 -45.01 40.55 -4.85
N GLN A 1141 -43.79 40.04 -4.88
CA GLN A 1141 -43.42 38.85 -5.64
C GLN A 1141 -43.27 37.68 -4.65
N ILE A 1142 -43.38 36.45 -5.16
CA ILE A 1142 -43.14 35.27 -4.32
C ILE A 1142 -41.64 35.23 -3.98
N PRO A 1143 -41.23 35.17 -2.70
CA PRO A 1143 -39.83 35.03 -2.34
C PRO A 1143 -39.24 33.77 -2.96
N ASN A 1144 -38.14 33.85 -3.72
CA ASN A 1144 -37.54 32.68 -4.37
C ASN A 1144 -36.68 31.86 -3.38
N ILE A 1145 -37.30 30.88 -2.71
CA ILE A 1145 -36.64 30.05 -1.68
C ILE A 1145 -35.67 29.02 -2.29
N SER A 1146 -36.02 28.48 -3.45
CA SER A 1146 -35.24 27.48 -4.18
C SER A 1146 -35.50 27.61 -5.67
N SER A 1147 -34.46 27.42 -6.48
CA SER A 1147 -34.60 27.52 -7.94
C SER A 1147 -33.95 26.35 -8.66
N ALA A 1148 -34.73 25.69 -9.51
CA ALA A 1148 -34.26 24.68 -10.45
C ALA A 1148 -33.56 25.27 -11.69
N TYR A 1149 -33.75 26.57 -11.94
CA TYR A 1149 -33.22 27.28 -13.10
C TYR A 1149 -32.75 28.69 -12.72
N SER A 1150 -31.73 29.19 -13.41
CA SER A 1150 -31.16 30.53 -13.21
C SER A 1150 -30.67 31.10 -14.53
N THR A 1151 -30.41 32.40 -14.59
CA THR A 1151 -29.90 33.06 -15.80
C THR A 1151 -28.54 32.54 -16.25
N HIS A 1152 -27.73 31.99 -15.34
CA HIS A 1152 -26.38 31.47 -15.64
C HIS A 1152 -26.37 30.35 -16.69
N ILE A 1153 -27.41 29.51 -16.75
CA ILE A 1153 -27.48 28.41 -17.74
C ILE A 1153 -27.95 28.89 -19.12
N ILE A 1154 -28.46 30.12 -19.22
CA ILE A 1154 -29.01 30.71 -20.46
C ILE A 1154 -28.39 32.06 -20.83
N ASN A 1155 -27.21 32.36 -20.29
CA ASN A 1155 -26.57 33.67 -20.46
C ASN A 1155 -26.03 33.89 -21.88
N GLU A 1156 -25.77 32.82 -22.62
CA GLU A 1156 -25.31 32.91 -24.01
C GLU A 1156 -26.47 33.24 -24.97
N GLU A 1157 -26.21 34.02 -26.01
CA GLU A 1157 -27.20 34.25 -27.07
C GLU A 1157 -27.38 33.03 -27.97
N GLU A 1158 -26.26 32.42 -28.36
CA GLU A 1158 -26.19 31.15 -29.07
C GLU A 1158 -25.11 30.29 -28.43
N ARG A 1159 -25.22 28.97 -28.55
CA ARG A 1159 -24.18 28.04 -28.09
C ARG A 1159 -23.56 27.26 -29.23
N LYS A 1160 -22.28 26.96 -29.09
CA LYS A 1160 -21.51 26.04 -29.95
C LYS A 1160 -21.34 24.67 -29.29
N TYR A 1161 -21.36 24.61 -27.96
CA TYR A 1161 -21.21 23.37 -27.21
C TYR A 1161 -22.50 22.97 -26.48
N PRO A 1162 -22.75 21.67 -26.30
CA PRO A 1162 -23.84 21.20 -25.44
C PRO A 1162 -23.68 21.69 -24.00
N ILE A 1163 -24.79 21.79 -23.27
CA ILE A 1163 -24.79 21.97 -21.82
C ILE A 1163 -24.70 20.60 -21.16
N VAL A 1164 -23.64 20.33 -20.41
CA VAL A 1164 -23.57 19.19 -19.48
C VAL A 1164 -24.43 19.51 -18.27
N TYR A 1165 -25.69 19.09 -18.30
CA TYR A 1165 -26.68 19.54 -17.32
C TYR A 1165 -26.37 19.06 -15.89
N ASN A 1166 -25.72 17.90 -15.76
CA ASN A 1166 -25.24 17.37 -14.47
C ASN A 1166 -24.16 18.25 -13.81
N SER A 1167 -23.45 19.08 -14.57
CA SER A 1167 -22.51 20.07 -14.03
C SER A 1167 -23.21 21.32 -13.48
N TYR A 1168 -24.48 21.52 -13.83
CA TYR A 1168 -25.30 22.64 -13.37
C TYR A 1168 -26.18 22.28 -12.17
N GLU A 1169 -26.85 21.12 -12.21
CA GLU A 1169 -27.91 20.78 -11.27
C GLU A 1169 -27.74 19.35 -10.74
N ASN A 1170 -27.92 19.17 -9.43
CA ASN A 1170 -27.79 17.89 -8.72
C ASN A 1170 -29.10 17.43 -8.02
N VAL A 1171 -30.18 18.20 -8.15
CA VAL A 1171 -31.54 17.86 -7.72
C VAL A 1171 -32.36 17.35 -8.91
N ASP A 1172 -33.18 16.32 -8.70
CA ASP A 1172 -34.05 15.72 -9.73
C ASP A 1172 -35.48 16.32 -9.67
N HIS A 1173 -35.93 16.76 -8.49
CA HIS A 1173 -37.26 17.30 -8.29
C HIS A 1173 -37.31 18.37 -7.19
N TYR A 1174 -37.84 19.54 -7.53
CA TYR A 1174 -38.14 20.61 -6.60
C TYR A 1174 -39.64 20.74 -6.36
N ILE A 1175 -40.06 20.81 -5.10
CA ILE A 1175 -41.45 21.05 -4.73
C ILE A 1175 -41.50 22.17 -3.69
N THR A 1176 -42.14 23.29 -4.01
CA THR A 1176 -42.22 24.43 -3.10
C THR A 1176 -43.67 24.87 -2.93
N GLU A 1177 -44.17 24.78 -1.71
CA GLU A 1177 -45.53 25.21 -1.34
C GLU A 1177 -45.47 26.47 -0.47
N TYR A 1178 -46.20 27.52 -0.87
CA TYR A 1178 -46.40 28.74 -0.08
C TYR A 1178 -47.84 28.82 0.43
N ASP A 1179 -47.99 29.06 1.71
CA ASP A 1179 -49.20 29.55 2.35
C ASP A 1179 -48.98 31.03 2.72
N ILE A 1180 -49.55 31.93 1.91
CA ILE A 1180 -49.36 33.38 2.01
C ILE A 1180 -50.56 34.00 2.71
N TYR A 1181 -50.31 34.64 3.86
CA TYR A 1181 -51.30 35.33 4.67
C TYR A 1181 -51.07 36.84 4.68
N ILE A 1182 -52.12 37.59 4.39
CA ILE A 1182 -52.19 39.06 4.51
C ILE A 1182 -53.08 39.46 5.70
N GLY A 1183 -53.16 40.76 6.00
CA GLY A 1183 -53.94 41.29 7.11
C GLY A 1183 -55.40 40.80 7.06
N LYS A 1184 -56.01 40.56 8.23
CA LYS A 1184 -57.38 40.03 8.32
C LYS A 1184 -58.44 40.90 7.65
N SER A 1185 -58.17 42.19 7.47
CA SER A 1185 -59.04 43.16 6.79
C SER A 1185 -58.70 43.34 5.31
N GLU A 1186 -57.62 42.73 4.82
CA GLU A 1186 -57.12 42.86 3.44
C GLU A 1186 -57.61 41.67 2.59
N LYS A 1187 -57.64 41.84 1.27
CA LYS A 1187 -57.97 40.77 0.31
C LYS A 1187 -56.99 40.75 -0.87
N PHE A 1188 -56.71 39.56 -1.39
CA PHE A 1188 -56.00 39.43 -2.67
C PHE A 1188 -56.90 39.92 -3.82
N THR A 1189 -56.37 40.82 -4.65
CA THR A 1189 -57.10 41.45 -5.77
C THR A 1189 -56.55 41.09 -7.13
N GLU A 1190 -55.24 40.85 -7.23
CA GLU A 1190 -54.58 40.44 -8.47
C GLU A 1190 -53.76 39.18 -8.19
N ILE A 1191 -54.17 38.07 -8.80
CA ILE A 1191 -53.50 36.77 -8.65
C ILE A 1191 -53.06 36.32 -10.05
N PRO A 1192 -51.77 35.99 -10.26
CA PRO A 1192 -51.30 35.47 -11.53
C PRO A 1192 -52.02 34.20 -11.97
N LYS A 1193 -52.03 33.94 -13.27
CA LYS A 1193 -52.58 32.69 -13.82
C LYS A 1193 -51.64 31.52 -13.55
N ASN A 1194 -52.21 30.33 -13.32
CA ASN A 1194 -51.44 29.09 -13.25
C ASN A 1194 -50.71 28.87 -14.58
N GLN A 1195 -49.48 28.37 -14.50
CA GLN A 1195 -48.68 28.05 -15.67
C GLN A 1195 -48.14 26.62 -15.58
N PHE A 1196 -48.07 25.96 -16.73
CA PHE A 1196 -47.39 24.69 -16.92
C PHE A 1196 -46.49 24.80 -18.15
N LEU A 1197 -45.20 24.81 -17.90
CA LEU A 1197 -44.16 24.93 -18.90
C LEU A 1197 -43.44 23.57 -19.01
N LYS A 1198 -43.05 23.20 -20.21
CA LYS A 1198 -42.39 21.92 -20.47
C LYS A 1198 -41.35 22.10 -21.56
N PHE A 1199 -40.20 21.48 -21.37
CA PHE A 1199 -39.19 21.27 -22.39
C PHE A 1199 -38.68 19.84 -22.26
N LYS A 1200 -38.91 19.00 -23.28
CA LYS A 1200 -38.65 17.55 -23.20
C LYS A 1200 -39.20 16.93 -21.90
N LYS A 1201 -38.33 16.39 -21.03
CA LYS A 1201 -38.69 15.81 -19.71
C LYS A 1201 -38.61 16.82 -18.58
N HIS A 1202 -38.04 18.00 -18.80
CA HIS A 1202 -38.12 19.11 -17.86
C HIS A 1202 -39.56 19.61 -17.77
N GLN A 1203 -40.02 19.85 -16.54
CA GLN A 1203 -41.35 20.36 -16.28
C GLN A 1203 -41.26 21.43 -15.21
N TYR A 1204 -42.04 22.50 -15.39
CA TYR A 1204 -42.22 23.53 -14.38
C TYR A 1204 -43.70 23.87 -14.31
N LYS A 1205 -44.27 23.77 -13.12
CA LYS A 1205 -45.65 24.11 -12.83
C LYS A 1205 -45.69 25.12 -11.70
N ILE A 1206 -46.52 26.16 -11.85
CA ILE A 1206 -46.87 27.07 -10.76
C ILE A 1206 -48.40 27.22 -10.72
N ASP A 1207 -48.99 26.80 -9.60
CA ASP A 1207 -50.43 26.85 -9.36
C ASP A 1207 -50.76 27.85 -8.25
N TYR A 1208 -51.68 28.77 -8.52
CA TYR A 1208 -52.22 29.70 -7.55
C TYR A 1208 -53.65 29.28 -7.17
N LYS A 1209 -53.93 29.19 -5.87
CA LYS A 1209 -55.25 28.85 -5.34
C LYS A 1209 -55.61 29.77 -4.19
N LEU A 1210 -56.56 30.67 -4.42
CA LEU A 1210 -57.16 31.48 -3.36
C LEU A 1210 -57.97 30.56 -2.43
N VAL A 1211 -57.54 30.42 -1.18
CA VAL A 1211 -58.20 29.55 -0.18
C VAL A 1211 -59.36 30.31 0.46
N ASN A 1212 -59.13 31.58 0.80
CA ASN A 1212 -60.12 32.57 1.24
C ASN A 1212 -59.54 33.97 0.99
N ASN A 1213 -60.28 35.04 1.32
CA ASN A 1213 -59.89 36.42 0.96
C ASN A 1213 -58.47 36.82 1.37
N ASN A 1214 -57.98 36.38 2.53
CA ASN A 1214 -56.68 36.76 3.09
C ASN A 1214 -55.64 35.63 3.09
N HIS A 1215 -55.90 34.52 2.39
CA HIS A 1215 -55.00 33.36 2.30
C HIS A 1215 -54.90 32.84 0.86
N LEU A 1216 -53.70 32.93 0.30
CA LEU A 1216 -53.34 32.42 -1.02
C LEU A 1216 -52.38 31.24 -0.88
N LYS A 1217 -52.73 30.09 -1.46
CA LYS A 1217 -51.82 28.95 -1.59
C LYS A 1217 -51.16 28.97 -2.97
N VAL A 1218 -49.84 28.85 -3.03
CA VAL A 1218 -49.08 28.70 -4.26
C VAL A 1218 -48.27 27.42 -4.23
N VAL A 1219 -48.32 26.61 -5.28
CA VAL A 1219 -47.54 25.37 -5.40
C VAL A 1219 -46.68 25.45 -6.64
N ILE A 1220 -45.36 25.32 -6.45
CA ILE A 1220 -44.36 25.21 -7.52
C ILE A 1220 -43.86 23.77 -7.54
N ASP A 1221 -43.92 23.13 -8.69
CA ASP A 1221 -43.42 21.77 -8.92
C ASP A 1221 -42.51 21.80 -10.15
N ALA A 1222 -41.22 21.49 -9.98
CA ALA A 1222 -40.24 21.53 -11.06
C ALA A 1222 -39.42 20.24 -11.12
N VAL A 1223 -39.57 19.50 -12.21
CA VAL A 1223 -38.82 18.27 -12.50
C VAL A 1223 -37.66 18.61 -13.45
N THR A 1224 -36.45 18.26 -13.05
CA THR A 1224 -35.21 18.53 -13.78
C THR A 1224 -34.68 17.24 -14.39
N ASP A 1225 -34.74 17.15 -15.72
CA ASP A 1225 -34.09 16.07 -16.43
C ASP A 1225 -32.56 16.25 -16.44
N LYS A 1226 -31.82 15.15 -16.52
CA LYS A 1226 -30.35 15.13 -16.45
C LYS A 1226 -29.68 14.95 -17.80
N GLU A 1227 -30.46 14.85 -18.87
CA GLU A 1227 -29.93 14.78 -20.24
C GLU A 1227 -29.26 16.11 -20.63
N ASN A 1228 -28.16 16.02 -21.37
CA ASN A 1228 -27.44 17.19 -21.87
C ASN A 1228 -28.31 17.97 -22.87
N ILE A 1229 -28.19 19.30 -22.87
CA ILE A 1229 -28.91 20.19 -23.79
C ILE A 1229 -28.04 20.46 -25.01
N LEU A 1230 -28.47 20.05 -26.21
CA LEU A 1230 -27.67 20.25 -27.43
C LEU A 1230 -27.73 21.72 -27.91
N PRO A 1231 -26.72 22.20 -28.67
CA PRO A 1231 -26.74 23.55 -29.26
C PRO A 1231 -28.00 23.84 -30.09
N THR A 1232 -28.50 22.85 -30.83
CA THR A 1232 -29.73 22.96 -31.63
C THR A 1232 -31.00 23.08 -30.80
N GLU A 1233 -30.95 22.68 -29.54
CA GLU A 1233 -32.06 22.69 -28.58
C GLU A 1233 -32.01 23.91 -27.66
N TYR A 1234 -30.84 24.54 -27.58
CA TYR A 1234 -30.59 25.68 -26.70
C TYR A 1234 -31.57 26.85 -26.89
N PRO A 1235 -31.98 27.26 -28.12
CA PRO A 1235 -32.96 28.35 -28.26
C PRO A 1235 -34.33 28.03 -27.62
N GLU A 1236 -34.79 26.77 -27.76
CA GLU A 1236 -36.05 26.32 -27.14
C GLU A 1236 -35.88 26.20 -25.61
N PHE A 1237 -34.75 25.65 -25.16
CA PHE A 1237 -34.42 25.57 -23.74
C PHE A 1237 -34.29 26.95 -23.08
N LYS A 1238 -33.62 27.90 -23.74
CA LYS A 1238 -33.50 29.31 -23.32
C LYS A 1238 -34.88 29.94 -23.20
N SER A 1239 -35.74 29.76 -24.20
CA SER A 1239 -37.13 30.24 -24.15
C SER A 1239 -37.92 29.63 -22.99
N TYR A 1240 -37.78 28.32 -22.76
CA TYR A 1240 -38.41 27.63 -21.62
C TYR A 1240 -37.92 28.18 -20.28
N VAL A 1241 -36.60 28.28 -20.07
CA VAL A 1241 -36.03 28.80 -18.82
C VAL A 1241 -36.40 30.26 -18.62
N SER A 1242 -36.33 31.11 -19.66
CA SER A 1242 -36.78 32.50 -19.59
C SER A 1242 -38.26 32.60 -19.17
N ALA A 1243 -39.14 31.78 -19.73
CA ALA A 1243 -40.54 31.73 -19.32
C ALA A 1243 -40.72 31.24 -17.88
N VAL A 1244 -39.90 30.29 -17.41
CA VAL A 1244 -39.89 29.86 -16.00
C VAL A 1244 -39.46 31.00 -15.08
N LEU A 1245 -38.42 31.75 -15.44
CA LEU A 1245 -37.95 32.89 -14.67
C LEU A 1245 -39.00 34.02 -14.65
N GLU A 1246 -39.61 34.34 -15.79
CA GLU A 1246 -40.69 35.34 -15.90
C GLU A 1246 -41.91 34.93 -15.07
N ALA A 1247 -42.29 33.66 -15.10
CA ALA A 1247 -43.41 33.14 -14.29
C ALA A 1247 -43.19 33.33 -12.78
N LYS A 1248 -41.94 33.33 -12.32
CA LYS A 1248 -41.58 33.60 -10.91
C LYS A 1248 -41.60 35.09 -10.55
N GLU A 1249 -41.40 35.98 -11.52
CA GLU A 1249 -41.42 37.43 -11.32
C GLU A 1249 -42.85 38.02 -11.31
N ALA A 1250 -43.87 37.19 -11.49
CA ALA A 1250 -45.26 37.63 -11.48
C ALA A 1250 -45.65 38.30 -10.15
N PHE A 1251 -46.23 39.49 -10.25
CA PHE A 1251 -46.70 40.27 -9.11
C PHE A 1251 -48.04 39.76 -8.56
N ILE A 1252 -48.16 39.69 -7.25
CA ILE A 1252 -49.40 39.42 -6.52
C ILE A 1252 -49.85 40.74 -5.86
N GLY A 1253 -51.09 41.14 -6.14
CA GLY A 1253 -51.71 42.36 -5.61
C GLY A 1253 -52.72 42.08 -4.50
N PHE A 1254 -52.72 42.92 -3.47
CA PHE A 1254 -53.71 42.88 -2.39
C PHE A 1254 -54.02 44.29 -1.85
N GLU A 1255 -55.21 44.47 -1.27
CA GLU A 1255 -55.67 45.76 -0.71
C GLU A 1255 -56.48 45.62 0.58
#